data_AF-Q5SVP0-F1
#
_entry.id   AF-Q5SVP0-F1
#
_cell.length_a   1.000
_cell.length_b   1.000
_cell.length_c   1.000
_cell.angle_alpha   90.00
_cell.angle_beta   90.00
_cell.angle_gamma   90.00
#
_symmetry.space_group_name_H-M   'P 1'
#
loop_
_entity.id
_entity.type
_entity.pdbx_description
1 polymer ?
#
loop_
_entity_poly.entity_id
_entity_poly.type
_entity_poly.pdbx_seq_one_letter_code
_entity_poly.pdbx_strand_id
1 'polypeptide(L)'
;MGQTSSSTPPPKEDPDLTSSFGTNLQNFKMKTKILSQELIAFIESSLEDGNLQETVSAISSALGGIEKAPLNIAVMGETGAGKSSLINALQGVGDDEEGAAASTGVVHTTTERTPYTYTKFPSVTLWDLPGIGSTAFQPHDYLKKIEFEEYDFFIIVSSGRFKHNDAELAKAIVQMNRSFYFVRTHTDLDLMVVKRSNPRRFNRENTLKQIRHTISSMLKEVTHQEPPVFLVSNFDVSDFDFPKLESTLLSQLPAYKHHMFMLTLPIVTDSTIDRKRDMLKQKVWKESTMPRAWATIPSLGLTQKDMEMLQQTLNDYRSSFGLDEASLENIAEDLNVTLEELKANIKSPHLLSDEPDTSLTEKLLKYIGNPYFSKVFHLQNYFIDTVASDVKIILSKEELFTEQHPPLHTATCQPSSSRPSPLMAQLLVFSFENFFKNFKKESKILSEETITLIESHLEDKNLQGALSEISHALSNIDKAPLNIAVTGETGTGKSSFINALRGVRDEEEGAAPTGVVETTMKRTPYPHPKLPNVTIWDLPGIGSTTFPPQNYLTEMKFGEYDFFIIISATRFKEIDAHLAKTIEKMNTKFYFVRTKIDQDVSNEQRSKPRSFNRDSVLKKIRDDCSGHLQKALSSQPPVFLVSNFDVSDFDFPKLETTLLRELPSHKRHLFMMSLHSVTETAIARKRDFLRQKIWLEALKAGLWATIPLGGLVRNKMQKLEETLTLYRSYFGLDEASLENIAKDFNVSVNEIKAHLRSLQLFTKNNDMSFKEKLLKYIEYISCVTGGPLASGLYFRKTYYWQSLFIDTVASDAKSLLNKEEFLSEKPGSCLSDLPEYWETGMEL
;
A
#
# COMPACT_ATOMS: atom_id res chain seq x y z
N MET A 1 6.73 56.09 -5.52
CA MET A 1 5.83 55.42 -6.51
C MET A 1 6.16 53.94 -6.46
N GLY A 2 5.16 53.05 -6.50
CA GLY A 2 5.39 51.61 -6.61
C GLY A 2 5.04 51.12 -8.01
N GLN A 3 5.89 50.27 -8.59
CA GLN A 3 5.54 49.46 -9.76
C GLN A 3 6.19 48.07 -9.64
N THR A 4 5.44 47.07 -10.13
CA THR A 4 5.89 45.71 -10.52
C THR A 4 6.82 44.98 -9.54
N SER A 5 6.22 44.24 -8.61
CA SER A 5 6.82 43.01 -8.08
C SER A 5 7.11 42.05 -9.24
N SER A 6 8.36 41.61 -9.40
CA SER A 6 8.74 40.62 -10.40
C SER A 6 8.15 39.26 -10.05
N SER A 7 7.07 38.86 -10.72
CA SER A 7 6.53 37.50 -10.65
C SER A 7 7.46 36.55 -11.41
N THR A 8 8.52 36.08 -10.75
CA THR A 8 9.32 34.96 -11.25
C THR A 8 8.37 33.78 -11.49
N PRO A 9 8.25 33.25 -12.72
CA PRO A 9 7.49 32.03 -12.95
C PRO A 9 8.08 30.90 -12.11
N PRO A 10 7.29 29.93 -11.64
CA PRO A 10 7.86 28.69 -11.11
C PRO A 10 8.79 28.06 -12.16
N PRO A 11 9.88 27.40 -11.75
CA PRO A 11 10.79 26.77 -12.69
C PRO A 11 10.02 25.79 -13.58
N LYS A 12 10.38 25.76 -14.87
CA LYS A 12 9.95 24.66 -15.73
C LYS A 12 10.64 23.40 -15.21
N GLU A 13 9.88 22.46 -14.68
CA GLU A 13 10.37 21.12 -14.40
C GLU A 13 10.63 20.42 -15.74
N ASP A 14 11.84 19.88 -15.93
CA ASP A 14 12.11 19.02 -17.09
C ASP A 14 11.30 17.73 -16.95
N PRO A 15 10.66 17.24 -18.04
CA PRO A 15 9.67 16.16 -17.98
C PRO A 15 10.23 14.80 -17.55
N ASP A 16 11.56 14.63 -17.49
CA ASP A 16 12.22 13.36 -17.15
C ASP A 16 12.36 13.12 -15.63
N LEU A 17 11.96 14.06 -14.75
CA LEU A 17 12.00 13.91 -13.28
C LEU A 17 11.01 12.87 -12.71
N THR A 18 10.38 12.05 -13.54
CA THR A 18 9.23 11.20 -13.21
C THR A 18 9.55 9.82 -12.60
N SER A 19 10.83 9.51 -12.33
CA SER A 19 11.25 8.24 -11.71
C SER A 19 11.82 8.41 -10.29
N SER A 20 11.55 7.46 -9.40
CA SER A 20 12.17 7.43 -8.05
C SER A 20 13.68 7.12 -8.07
N PHE A 21 14.19 6.66 -9.21
CA PHE A 21 15.58 6.24 -9.43
C PHE A 21 16.44 7.31 -10.12
N GLY A 22 15.83 8.43 -10.55
CA GLY A 22 16.49 9.46 -11.36
C GLY A 22 16.50 9.15 -12.85
N THR A 23 17.16 10.02 -13.62
CA THR A 23 17.02 10.11 -15.09
C THR A 23 17.92 9.17 -15.91
N ASN A 24 18.91 8.51 -15.29
CA ASN A 24 20.04 7.91 -16.01
C ASN A 24 20.01 6.36 -16.10
N LEU A 25 18.84 5.74 -16.19
CA LEU A 25 18.74 4.27 -16.37
C LEU A 25 19.42 3.75 -17.65
N GLN A 26 19.53 4.58 -18.70
CA GLN A 26 20.23 4.21 -19.94
C GLN A 26 21.74 3.96 -19.76
N ASN A 27 22.34 4.34 -18.62
CA ASN A 27 23.78 4.14 -18.36
C ASN A 27 24.13 2.80 -17.70
N PHE A 28 23.16 1.93 -17.39
CA PHE A 28 23.44 0.59 -16.87
C PHE A 28 24.00 -0.32 -17.97
N LYS A 29 25.33 -0.43 -18.06
CA LYS A 29 25.99 -1.38 -18.96
C LYS A 29 25.69 -2.82 -18.50
N MET A 30 24.82 -3.51 -19.24
CA MET A 30 24.34 -4.86 -18.93
C MET A 30 25.48 -5.86 -18.69
N LYS A 31 25.30 -6.72 -17.69
CA LYS A 31 26.21 -7.82 -17.32
C LYS A 31 25.44 -9.15 -17.27
N THR A 32 25.31 -9.85 -18.39
CA THR A 32 24.82 -11.24 -18.38
C THR A 32 25.96 -12.25 -18.31
N LYS A 33 25.65 -13.49 -17.92
CA LYS A 33 26.55 -14.66 -18.01
C LYS A 33 26.06 -15.70 -19.02
N ILE A 34 25.07 -15.36 -19.85
CA ILE A 34 24.50 -16.25 -20.87
C ILE A 34 25.53 -16.61 -21.96
N LEU A 35 26.38 -15.64 -22.33
CA LEU A 35 27.57 -15.84 -23.15
C LEU A 35 28.77 -16.05 -22.21
N SER A 36 29.55 -17.11 -22.42
CA SER A 36 30.83 -17.25 -21.72
C SER A 36 31.86 -16.27 -22.30
N GLN A 37 32.82 -15.83 -21.48
CA GLN A 37 33.89 -14.95 -21.95
C GLN A 37 34.78 -15.62 -23.02
N GLU A 38 34.84 -16.95 -23.00
CA GLU A 38 35.49 -17.78 -24.02
C GLU A 38 34.73 -17.73 -25.36
N LEU A 39 33.39 -17.84 -25.35
CA LEU A 39 32.55 -17.72 -26.54
C LEU A 39 32.57 -16.29 -27.11
N ILE A 40 32.60 -15.27 -26.25
CA ILE A 40 32.76 -13.87 -26.66
C ILE A 40 34.08 -13.69 -27.40
N ALA A 41 35.20 -14.10 -26.80
CA ALA A 41 36.52 -13.99 -27.44
C ALA A 41 36.62 -14.79 -28.74
N PHE A 42 35.95 -15.94 -28.84
CA PHE A 42 35.86 -16.72 -30.08
C PHE A 42 35.09 -15.98 -31.17
N ILE A 43 33.87 -15.49 -30.87
CA ILE A 43 33.04 -14.70 -31.80
C ILE A 43 33.77 -13.43 -32.25
N GLU A 44 34.44 -12.74 -31.33
CA GLU A 44 35.26 -11.56 -31.64
C GLU A 44 36.41 -11.91 -32.60
N SER A 45 37.16 -13.00 -32.36
CA SER A 45 38.23 -13.43 -33.26
C SER A 45 37.71 -13.83 -34.64
N SER A 46 36.70 -14.71 -34.71
CA SER A 46 36.15 -15.18 -35.99
C SER A 46 35.59 -14.03 -36.84
N LEU A 47 34.97 -13.01 -36.23
CA LEU A 47 34.53 -11.81 -36.93
C LEU A 47 35.69 -10.89 -37.36
N GLU A 48 36.72 -10.73 -36.53
CA GLU A 48 37.94 -9.99 -36.92
C GLU A 48 38.66 -10.64 -38.10
N ASP A 49 38.83 -11.96 -38.08
CA ASP A 49 39.44 -12.73 -39.17
C ASP A 49 38.53 -12.79 -40.41
N GLY A 50 37.21 -12.79 -40.23
CA GLY A 50 36.20 -12.78 -41.31
C GLY A 50 35.52 -14.10 -41.58
N ASN A 51 35.70 -15.09 -40.69
CA ASN A 51 35.03 -16.38 -40.78
C ASN A 51 33.60 -16.29 -40.23
N LEU A 52 32.69 -15.75 -41.06
CA LEU A 52 31.28 -15.63 -40.71
C LEU A 52 30.62 -16.99 -40.52
N GLN A 53 31.01 -18.01 -41.30
CA GLN A 53 30.48 -19.36 -41.13
C GLN A 53 30.82 -19.93 -39.75
N GLU A 54 32.09 -19.87 -39.32
CA GLU A 54 32.50 -20.34 -38.00
C GLU A 54 31.85 -19.53 -36.86
N THR A 55 31.60 -18.24 -37.09
CA THR A 55 30.81 -17.40 -36.17
C THR A 55 29.36 -17.92 -36.04
N VAL A 56 28.68 -18.17 -37.16
CA VAL A 56 27.31 -18.70 -37.20
C VAL A 56 27.23 -20.12 -36.60
N SER A 57 28.19 -20.99 -36.92
CA SER A 57 28.30 -22.34 -36.36
C SER A 57 28.51 -22.31 -34.83
N ALA A 58 29.36 -21.41 -34.31
CA ALA A 58 29.56 -21.25 -32.87
C ALA A 58 28.30 -20.70 -32.16
N ILE A 59 27.59 -19.77 -32.79
CA ILE A 59 26.30 -19.26 -32.32
C ILE A 59 25.25 -20.38 -32.27
N SER A 60 25.10 -21.15 -33.35
CA SER A 60 24.17 -22.29 -33.45
C SER A 60 24.47 -23.36 -32.39
N SER A 61 25.75 -23.70 -32.20
CA SER A 61 26.21 -24.63 -31.16
C SER A 61 25.91 -24.12 -29.74
N ALA A 62 26.11 -22.82 -29.48
CA ALA A 62 25.80 -22.21 -28.19
C ALA A 62 24.28 -22.15 -27.91
N LEU A 63 23.46 -21.89 -28.93
CA LEU A 63 21.99 -21.97 -28.85
C LEU A 63 21.54 -23.42 -28.56
N GLY A 64 22.13 -24.42 -29.22
CA GLY A 64 21.87 -25.84 -28.92
C GLY A 64 22.30 -26.27 -27.51
N GLY A 65 23.27 -25.57 -26.90
CA GLY A 65 23.71 -25.78 -25.52
C GLY A 65 22.96 -24.98 -24.44
N ILE A 66 22.03 -24.09 -24.83
CA ILE A 66 21.62 -22.95 -24.00
C ILE A 66 20.94 -23.32 -22.68
N GLU A 67 20.30 -24.49 -22.58
CA GLU A 67 19.69 -24.97 -21.33
C GLU A 67 20.69 -25.01 -20.16
N LYS A 68 21.97 -25.27 -20.45
CA LYS A 68 23.05 -25.36 -19.44
C LYS A 68 23.61 -23.99 -19.04
N ALA A 69 23.37 -22.93 -19.82
CA ALA A 69 23.87 -21.59 -19.51
C ALA A 69 23.31 -21.07 -18.17
N PRO A 70 24.08 -20.31 -17.38
CA PRO A 70 23.60 -19.77 -16.11
C PRO A 70 22.55 -18.67 -16.33
N LEU A 71 21.53 -18.62 -15.46
CA LEU A 71 20.48 -17.60 -15.48
C LEU A 71 20.23 -17.05 -14.08
N ASN A 72 20.35 -15.73 -13.92
CA ASN A 72 20.16 -15.02 -12.66
C ASN A 72 18.77 -14.40 -12.62
N ILE A 73 17.94 -14.85 -11.68
CA ILE A 73 16.57 -14.35 -11.48
C ILE A 73 16.53 -13.49 -10.23
N ALA A 74 16.29 -12.19 -10.39
CA ALA A 74 16.10 -11.27 -9.29
C ALA A 74 14.67 -11.38 -8.71
N VAL A 75 14.56 -11.80 -7.45
CA VAL A 75 13.30 -11.74 -6.69
C VAL A 75 13.28 -10.43 -5.92
N MET A 76 12.54 -9.45 -6.45
CA MET A 76 12.58 -8.06 -6.00
C MET A 76 11.18 -7.51 -5.65
N GLY A 77 11.12 -6.26 -5.21
CA GLY A 77 9.89 -5.66 -4.65
C GLY A 77 10.04 -5.31 -3.17
N GLU A 78 8.95 -4.79 -2.60
CA GLU A 78 8.96 -4.08 -1.32
C GLU A 78 9.43 -4.89 -0.12
N THR A 79 9.86 -4.16 0.90
CA THR A 79 10.11 -4.75 2.20
C THR A 79 8.80 -5.20 2.86
N GLY A 80 8.72 -6.51 3.19
CA GLY A 80 7.49 -7.14 3.69
C GLY A 80 6.58 -7.72 2.60
N ALA A 81 6.98 -7.71 1.33
CA ALA A 81 6.24 -8.36 0.23
C ALA A 81 6.32 -9.90 0.21
N GLY A 82 7.07 -10.54 1.12
CA GLY A 82 7.15 -12.01 1.21
C GLY A 82 8.14 -12.68 0.25
N LYS A 83 9.17 -11.95 -0.20
CA LYS A 83 10.18 -12.43 -1.19
C LYS A 83 10.93 -13.68 -0.76
N SER A 84 11.55 -13.63 0.41
CA SER A 84 12.28 -14.75 1.03
C SER A 84 11.37 -15.98 1.19
N SER A 85 10.12 -15.78 1.62
CA SER A 85 9.12 -16.84 1.73
C SER A 85 8.66 -17.40 0.36
N LEU A 86 8.66 -16.60 -0.70
CA LEU A 86 8.39 -17.07 -2.07
C LEU A 86 9.57 -17.93 -2.58
N ILE A 87 10.81 -17.56 -2.29
CA ILE A 87 12.00 -18.37 -2.58
C ILE A 87 11.94 -19.71 -1.84
N ASN A 88 11.58 -19.71 -0.56
CA ASN A 88 11.43 -20.95 0.22
C ASN A 88 10.35 -21.85 -0.37
N ALA A 89 9.19 -21.28 -0.71
CA ALA A 89 8.10 -21.99 -1.37
C ALA A 89 8.48 -22.58 -2.74
N LEU A 90 9.26 -21.85 -3.56
CA LEU A 90 9.75 -22.34 -4.86
C LEU A 90 10.79 -23.46 -4.70
N GLN A 91 11.73 -23.31 -3.76
CA GLN A 91 12.72 -24.35 -3.44
C GLN A 91 12.09 -25.61 -2.84
N GLY A 92 10.98 -25.45 -2.10
CA GLY A 92 10.30 -26.51 -1.34
C GLY A 92 10.82 -26.68 0.10
N VAL A 93 11.51 -25.68 0.66
CA VAL A 93 12.15 -25.73 1.98
C VAL A 93 11.33 -25.01 3.06
N GLY A 94 11.46 -25.45 4.31
CA GLY A 94 10.80 -24.83 5.46
C GLY A 94 11.64 -23.72 6.10
N ASP A 95 10.99 -22.71 6.70
CA ASP A 95 11.66 -21.59 7.39
C ASP A 95 12.50 -22.01 8.62
N ASP A 96 12.33 -23.25 9.10
CA ASP A 96 13.12 -23.89 10.18
C ASP A 96 14.41 -24.60 9.65
N GLU A 97 14.69 -24.62 8.34
CA GLU A 97 15.82 -25.34 7.73
C GLU A 97 17.09 -24.47 7.57
N GLU A 98 18.06 -24.65 8.48
CA GLU A 98 19.31 -23.89 8.51
C GLU A 98 20.13 -24.02 7.21
N GLY A 99 20.62 -22.89 6.70
CA GLY A 99 21.54 -22.81 5.56
C GLY A 99 20.92 -22.90 4.17
N ALA A 100 19.75 -23.55 4.01
CA ALA A 100 19.05 -23.64 2.72
C ALA A 100 17.92 -22.61 2.55
N ALA A 101 17.21 -22.29 3.63
CA ALA A 101 16.09 -21.34 3.60
C ALA A 101 16.55 -19.87 3.60
N ALA A 102 15.81 -19.02 2.90
CA ALA A 102 15.91 -17.58 2.97
C ALA A 102 15.26 -17.03 4.24
N SER A 103 15.91 -16.06 4.88
CA SER A 103 15.54 -15.58 6.22
C SER A 103 14.22 -14.80 6.23
N THR A 104 13.23 -15.28 6.98
CA THR A 104 11.88 -14.71 7.06
C THR A 104 11.58 -14.05 8.41
N GLY A 105 10.55 -13.19 8.43
CA GLY A 105 9.94 -12.70 9.67
C GLY A 105 9.52 -11.23 9.64
N VAL A 106 8.93 -10.80 10.75
CA VAL A 106 8.25 -9.50 10.95
C VAL A 106 9.10 -8.22 10.86
N VAL A 107 10.43 -8.31 10.80
CA VAL A 107 11.36 -7.17 10.61
C VAL A 107 12.19 -7.36 9.34
N HIS A 108 12.95 -6.36 8.91
CA HIS A 108 13.88 -6.51 7.78
C HIS A 108 14.84 -7.69 7.99
N THR A 109 14.91 -8.60 7.02
CA THR A 109 15.78 -9.79 7.04
C THR A 109 16.87 -9.70 5.97
N THR A 110 16.48 -9.50 4.72
CA THR A 110 17.39 -9.38 3.57
C THR A 110 17.96 -7.96 3.49
N THR A 111 19.22 -7.79 3.90
CA THR A 111 19.97 -6.51 3.80
C THR A 111 20.96 -6.46 2.63
N GLU A 112 21.33 -7.62 2.07
CA GLU A 112 22.28 -7.74 0.95
C GLU A 112 21.78 -8.74 -0.10
N ARG A 113 22.31 -8.67 -1.33
CA ARG A 113 21.95 -9.55 -2.46
C ARG A 113 22.34 -11.00 -2.16
N THR A 114 21.35 -11.86 -1.89
CA THR A 114 21.59 -13.22 -1.39
C THR A 114 21.17 -14.28 -2.42
N PRO A 115 22.09 -15.10 -2.97
CA PRO A 115 21.79 -16.10 -4.00
C PRO A 115 21.35 -17.46 -3.43
N TYR A 116 20.37 -18.08 -4.09
CA TYR A 116 19.88 -19.44 -3.84
C TYR A 116 19.81 -20.21 -5.15
N THR A 117 20.51 -21.34 -5.25
CA THR A 117 20.43 -22.22 -6.43
C THR A 117 19.05 -22.88 -6.51
N TYR A 118 18.35 -22.77 -7.63
CA TYR A 118 17.02 -23.34 -7.76
C TYR A 118 17.09 -24.87 -7.78
N THR A 119 16.54 -25.51 -6.75
CA THR A 119 16.58 -26.97 -6.53
C THR A 119 16.08 -27.80 -7.72
N LYS A 120 15.14 -27.25 -8.51
CA LYS A 120 14.54 -27.89 -9.69
C LYS A 120 15.28 -27.60 -11.00
N PHE A 121 16.21 -26.64 -11.03
CA PHE A 121 16.99 -26.30 -12.23
C PHE A 121 18.38 -25.72 -11.85
N PRO A 122 19.44 -26.54 -11.66
CA PRO A 122 20.69 -26.10 -11.02
C PRO A 122 21.50 -25.00 -11.73
N SER A 123 21.23 -24.68 -13.00
CA SER A 123 21.82 -23.52 -13.70
C SER A 123 21.03 -22.22 -13.52
N VAL A 124 20.00 -22.21 -12.66
CA VAL A 124 19.21 -21.03 -12.30
C VAL A 124 19.50 -20.61 -10.86
N THR A 125 19.80 -19.33 -10.67
CA THR A 125 20.01 -18.73 -9.33
C THR A 125 18.88 -17.75 -9.04
N LEU A 126 18.11 -18.01 -7.98
CA LEU A 126 17.13 -17.08 -7.42
C LEU A 126 17.86 -16.15 -6.44
N TRP A 127 17.83 -14.84 -6.67
CA TRP A 127 18.43 -13.85 -5.79
C TRP A 127 17.37 -13.18 -4.91
N ASP A 128 17.42 -13.35 -3.58
CA ASP A 128 16.63 -12.52 -2.67
C ASP A 128 17.30 -11.14 -2.56
N LEU A 129 16.58 -10.10 -3.00
CA LEU A 129 17.10 -8.74 -3.01
C LEU A 129 16.57 -7.91 -1.84
N PRO A 130 17.36 -6.95 -1.31
CA PRO A 130 16.90 -6.03 -0.28
C PRO A 130 15.62 -5.31 -0.70
N GLY A 131 14.71 -5.08 0.25
CA GLY A 131 13.39 -4.49 -0.08
C GLY A 131 13.46 -3.01 -0.42
N ILE A 132 12.91 -2.61 -1.57
CA ILE A 132 12.64 -1.20 -1.86
C ILE A 132 11.70 -0.60 -0.80
N GLY A 133 11.83 0.70 -0.53
CA GLY A 133 11.13 1.41 0.54
C GLY A 133 11.63 1.10 1.96
N SER A 134 12.68 0.29 2.13
CA SER A 134 13.33 0.11 3.44
C SER A 134 14.27 1.27 3.76
N THR A 135 14.35 1.66 5.03
CA THR A 135 15.19 2.75 5.53
C THR A 135 16.71 2.46 5.51
N ALA A 136 17.13 1.39 4.82
CA ALA A 136 18.54 1.00 4.67
C ALA A 136 19.20 1.65 3.44
N PHE A 137 18.41 2.17 2.50
CA PHE A 137 18.87 2.76 1.24
C PHE A 137 18.11 4.05 0.96
N GLN A 138 18.62 4.88 0.05
CA GLN A 138 17.82 5.95 -0.56
C GLN A 138 17.21 5.46 -1.88
N PRO A 139 16.02 5.94 -2.28
CA PRO A 139 15.34 5.42 -3.47
C PRO A 139 16.21 5.52 -4.73
N HIS A 140 16.92 6.64 -4.92
CA HIS A 140 17.80 6.87 -6.07
C HIS A 140 19.05 5.96 -6.11
N ASP A 141 19.52 5.47 -4.96
CA ASP A 141 20.66 4.55 -4.91
C ASP A 141 20.25 3.08 -5.09
N TYR A 142 18.96 2.74 -5.01
CA TYR A 142 18.49 1.36 -4.89
C TYR A 142 18.96 0.44 -6.02
N LEU A 143 18.73 0.80 -7.29
CA LEU A 143 19.12 -0.02 -8.45
C LEU A 143 20.65 -0.23 -8.52
N LYS A 144 21.42 0.81 -8.20
CA LYS A 144 22.88 0.73 -8.13
C LYS A 144 23.37 -0.16 -6.97
N LYS A 145 22.67 -0.14 -5.84
CA LYS A 145 23.04 -0.92 -4.63
C LYS A 145 22.65 -2.39 -4.71
N ILE A 146 21.69 -2.76 -5.55
CA ILE A 146 21.38 -4.17 -5.86
C ILE A 146 22.17 -4.74 -7.05
N GLU A 147 22.97 -3.90 -7.74
CA GLU A 147 23.67 -4.23 -8.99
C GLU A 147 22.68 -4.76 -10.06
N PHE A 148 21.66 -3.94 -10.33
CA PHE A 148 20.50 -4.23 -11.17
C PHE A 148 20.86 -4.74 -12.58
N GLU A 149 22.06 -4.42 -13.07
CA GLU A 149 22.58 -4.86 -14.36
C GLU A 149 23.07 -6.32 -14.42
N GLU A 150 23.14 -7.05 -13.29
CA GLU A 150 23.61 -8.44 -13.20
C GLU A 150 22.52 -9.52 -13.30
N TYR A 151 21.27 -9.13 -13.56
CA TYR A 151 20.13 -10.05 -13.57
C TYR A 151 19.55 -10.23 -14.99
N ASP A 152 19.28 -11.49 -15.33
CA ASP A 152 18.80 -11.90 -16.64
C ASP A 152 17.26 -11.87 -16.70
N PHE A 153 16.58 -12.18 -15.59
CA PHE A 153 15.13 -12.15 -15.47
C PHE A 153 14.68 -11.63 -14.09
N PHE A 154 13.45 -11.13 -13.99
CA PHE A 154 12.94 -10.49 -12.78
C PHE A 154 11.59 -11.06 -12.33
N ILE A 155 11.41 -11.17 -11.01
CA ILE A 155 10.12 -11.43 -10.37
C ILE A 155 9.83 -10.27 -9.42
N ILE A 156 8.86 -9.43 -9.78
CA ILE A 156 8.36 -8.37 -8.90
C ILE A 156 7.34 -9.00 -7.94
N VAL A 157 7.64 -8.95 -6.65
CA VAL A 157 6.82 -9.49 -5.58
C VAL A 157 6.13 -8.35 -4.85
N SER A 158 4.79 -8.37 -4.78
CA SER A 158 3.97 -7.34 -4.12
C SER A 158 2.88 -7.95 -3.24
N SER A 159 2.40 -7.18 -2.26
CA SER A 159 1.31 -7.57 -1.34
C SER A 159 0.46 -6.36 -0.90
N GLY A 160 -0.79 -6.62 -0.49
CA GLY A 160 -1.74 -5.63 0.04
C GLY A 160 -2.48 -4.80 -1.02
N ARG A 161 -1.77 -3.95 -1.76
CA ARG A 161 -2.26 -3.19 -2.95
C ARG A 161 -1.09 -3.01 -3.92
N PHE A 162 -1.37 -2.72 -5.18
CA PHE A 162 -0.34 -2.31 -6.14
C PHE A 162 0.12 -0.88 -5.81
N LYS A 163 1.44 -0.63 -5.78
CA LYS A 163 2.04 0.60 -5.25
C LYS A 163 2.94 1.31 -6.25
N HIS A 164 3.32 2.54 -5.94
CA HIS A 164 4.29 3.32 -6.70
C HIS A 164 5.62 2.57 -6.87
N ASN A 165 6.16 1.96 -5.80
CA ASN A 165 7.38 1.16 -5.89
C ASN A 165 7.25 -0.05 -6.84
N ASP A 166 6.07 -0.70 -6.88
CA ASP A 166 5.80 -1.80 -7.80
C ASP A 166 5.82 -1.31 -9.27
N ALA A 167 5.26 -0.13 -9.52
CA ALA A 167 5.26 0.54 -10.82
C ALA A 167 6.65 0.99 -11.26
N GLU A 168 7.42 1.62 -10.37
CA GLU A 168 8.77 2.10 -10.67
C GLU A 168 9.72 0.95 -11.03
N LEU A 169 9.63 -0.18 -10.31
CA LEU A 169 10.39 -1.39 -10.67
C LEU A 169 9.97 -1.94 -12.04
N ALA A 170 8.67 -1.99 -12.33
CA ALA A 170 8.17 -2.43 -13.64
C ALA A 170 8.67 -1.54 -14.79
N LYS A 171 8.69 -0.21 -14.61
CA LYS A 171 9.31 0.74 -15.57
C LYS A 171 10.79 0.44 -15.76
N ALA A 172 11.54 0.31 -14.67
CA ALA A 172 13.00 0.14 -14.69
C ALA A 172 13.42 -1.14 -15.45
N ILE A 173 12.69 -2.24 -15.25
CA ILE A 173 12.94 -3.51 -15.93
C ILE A 173 12.64 -3.38 -17.44
N VAL A 174 11.52 -2.76 -17.81
CA VAL A 174 11.13 -2.59 -19.23
C VAL A 174 12.05 -1.60 -19.96
N GLN A 175 12.51 -0.55 -19.30
CA GLN A 175 13.53 0.38 -19.83
C GLN A 175 14.88 -0.31 -20.07
N MET A 176 15.19 -1.40 -19.35
CA MET A 176 16.34 -2.26 -19.60
C MET A 176 16.11 -3.33 -20.68
N ASN A 177 14.95 -3.33 -21.35
CA ASN A 177 14.53 -4.38 -22.28
C ASN A 177 14.68 -5.78 -21.66
N ARG A 178 13.97 -5.98 -20.53
CA ARG A 178 13.94 -7.23 -19.77
C ARG A 178 12.49 -7.63 -19.50
N SER A 179 12.25 -8.95 -19.48
CA SER A 179 10.95 -9.52 -19.10
C SER A 179 10.86 -9.74 -17.59
N PHE A 180 9.64 -9.74 -17.06
CA PHE A 180 9.37 -10.06 -15.66
C PHE A 180 8.03 -10.76 -15.43
N TYR A 181 7.93 -11.48 -14.31
CA TYR A 181 6.67 -11.90 -13.72
C TYR A 181 6.26 -10.96 -12.59
N PHE A 182 4.95 -10.74 -12.45
CA PHE A 182 4.39 -10.05 -11.29
C PHE A 182 3.71 -11.07 -10.36
N VAL A 183 4.24 -11.25 -9.15
CA VAL A 183 3.75 -12.22 -8.17
C VAL A 183 3.13 -11.48 -6.99
N ARG A 184 1.82 -11.66 -6.84
CA ARG A 184 1.05 -11.15 -5.71
C ARG A 184 0.99 -12.21 -4.61
N THR A 185 1.73 -12.00 -3.54
CA THR A 185 1.74 -12.87 -2.35
C THR A 185 0.58 -12.52 -1.41
N HIS A 186 0.39 -13.33 -0.36
CA HIS A 186 -0.62 -13.14 0.67
C HIS A 186 -2.07 -13.13 0.12
N THR A 187 -2.32 -13.85 -0.99
CA THR A 187 -3.65 -13.91 -1.62
C THR A 187 -4.68 -14.59 -0.71
N ASP A 188 -4.23 -15.51 0.14
CA ASP A 188 -4.99 -16.10 1.25
C ASP A 188 -5.44 -15.04 2.27
N LEU A 189 -4.55 -14.12 2.67
CA LEU A 189 -4.86 -13.03 3.58
C LEU A 189 -5.73 -11.94 2.94
N ASP A 190 -5.51 -11.62 1.66
CA ASP A 190 -6.39 -10.72 0.88
C ASP A 190 -7.83 -11.25 0.86
N LEU A 191 -8.01 -12.54 0.53
CA LEU A 191 -9.32 -13.18 0.58
C LEU A 191 -9.88 -13.24 2.01
N MET A 192 -9.06 -13.52 3.03
CA MET A 192 -9.51 -13.54 4.42
C MET A 192 -10.04 -12.17 4.88
N VAL A 193 -9.35 -11.08 4.53
CA VAL A 193 -9.78 -9.70 4.84
C VAL A 193 -11.12 -9.39 4.15
N VAL A 194 -11.23 -9.71 2.86
CA VAL A 194 -12.48 -9.52 2.09
C VAL A 194 -13.60 -10.39 2.65
N LYS A 195 -13.31 -11.62 3.12
CA LYS A 195 -14.31 -12.53 3.72
C LYS A 195 -14.74 -12.09 5.13
N ARG A 196 -13.83 -11.57 5.95
CA ARG A 196 -14.14 -11.03 7.30
C ARG A 196 -14.96 -9.74 7.21
N SER A 197 -14.62 -8.85 6.28
CA SER A 197 -15.34 -7.59 6.07
C SER A 197 -16.68 -7.82 5.35
N ASN A 198 -16.74 -8.75 4.39
CA ASN A 198 -17.85 -8.93 3.44
C ASN A 198 -18.50 -10.34 3.45
N PRO A 199 -18.77 -10.99 4.60
CA PRO A 199 -19.14 -12.42 4.63
C PRO A 199 -20.36 -12.79 3.76
N ARG A 200 -21.27 -11.84 3.50
CA ARG A 200 -22.45 -12.02 2.62
C ARG A 200 -22.20 -11.80 1.13
N ARG A 201 -21.27 -10.92 0.74
CA ARG A 201 -20.92 -10.65 -0.68
C ARG A 201 -19.60 -11.29 -1.12
N PHE A 202 -18.89 -11.99 -0.22
CA PHE A 202 -17.63 -12.63 -0.53
C PHE A 202 -17.79 -13.71 -1.61
N ASN A 203 -17.29 -13.43 -2.80
CA ASN A 203 -17.08 -14.41 -3.86
C ASN A 203 -15.57 -14.51 -4.12
N ARG A 204 -15.00 -15.70 -3.85
CA ARG A 204 -13.56 -15.99 -4.04
C ARG A 204 -13.09 -15.63 -5.44
N GLU A 205 -13.80 -16.15 -6.44
CA GLU A 205 -13.41 -16.08 -7.85
C GLU A 205 -13.48 -14.64 -8.39
N ASN A 206 -14.54 -13.89 -8.05
CA ASN A 206 -14.66 -12.49 -8.46
C ASN A 206 -13.61 -11.60 -7.78
N THR A 207 -13.21 -11.92 -6.54
CA THR A 207 -12.15 -11.20 -5.83
C THR A 207 -10.78 -11.47 -6.46
N LEU A 208 -10.49 -12.72 -6.83
CA LEU A 208 -9.25 -13.07 -7.55
C LEU A 208 -9.19 -12.41 -8.94
N LYS A 209 -10.28 -12.47 -9.70
CA LYS A 209 -10.42 -11.76 -10.98
C LYS A 209 -10.16 -10.25 -10.81
N GLN A 210 -10.74 -9.63 -9.78
CA GLN A 210 -10.50 -8.22 -9.45
C GLN A 210 -9.03 -7.91 -9.23
N ILE A 211 -8.36 -8.64 -8.32
CA ILE A 211 -6.95 -8.38 -8.00
C ILE A 211 -6.10 -8.52 -9.27
N ARG A 212 -6.29 -9.59 -10.05
CA ARG A 212 -5.55 -9.82 -11.29
C ARG A 212 -5.78 -8.70 -12.31
N HIS A 213 -7.02 -8.30 -12.55
CA HIS A 213 -7.35 -7.25 -13.51
C HIS A 213 -6.77 -5.89 -13.10
N THR A 214 -6.92 -5.49 -11.82
CA THR A 214 -6.37 -4.21 -11.35
C THR A 214 -4.85 -4.16 -11.52
N ILE A 215 -4.14 -5.23 -11.15
CA ILE A 215 -2.69 -5.34 -11.36
C ILE A 215 -2.35 -5.29 -12.85
N SER A 216 -3.04 -6.07 -13.69
CA SER A 216 -2.78 -6.12 -15.14
C SER A 216 -3.03 -4.77 -15.82
N SER A 217 -4.08 -4.05 -15.40
CA SER A 217 -4.43 -2.73 -15.92
C SER A 217 -3.39 -1.67 -15.51
N MET A 218 -2.96 -1.68 -14.24
CA MET A 218 -1.92 -0.75 -13.75
C MET A 218 -0.56 -1.05 -14.37
N LEU A 219 -0.19 -2.32 -14.56
CA LEU A 219 1.03 -2.68 -15.28
C LEU A 219 0.98 -2.22 -16.75
N LYS A 220 -0.15 -2.42 -17.44
CA LYS A 220 -0.35 -1.95 -18.82
C LYS A 220 -0.28 -0.42 -18.95
N GLU A 221 -0.85 0.30 -18.00
CA GLU A 221 -0.76 1.76 -17.91
C GLU A 221 0.70 2.23 -17.73
N VAL A 222 1.46 1.53 -16.89
CA VAL A 222 2.83 1.88 -16.47
C VAL A 222 3.92 1.45 -17.46
N THR A 223 3.75 0.32 -18.16
CA THR A 223 4.80 -0.29 -19.03
C THR A 223 4.39 -0.43 -20.49
N HIS A 224 3.12 -0.19 -20.82
CA HIS A 224 2.51 -0.49 -22.13
C HIS A 224 2.50 -1.98 -22.52
N GLN A 225 2.83 -2.88 -21.58
CA GLN A 225 2.85 -4.33 -21.76
C GLN A 225 1.88 -5.02 -20.78
N GLU A 226 1.43 -6.25 -21.09
CA GLU A 226 0.67 -7.10 -20.15
C GLU A 226 1.54 -8.29 -19.67
N PRO A 227 2.47 -8.06 -18.72
CA PRO A 227 3.34 -9.12 -18.19
C PRO A 227 2.53 -10.17 -17.39
N PRO A 228 2.99 -11.42 -17.28
CA PRO A 228 2.28 -12.46 -16.54
C PRO A 228 2.09 -12.12 -15.05
N VAL A 229 0.82 -12.04 -14.63
CA VAL A 229 0.41 -11.80 -13.23
C VAL A 229 -0.05 -13.10 -12.58
N PHE A 230 0.57 -13.46 -11.46
CA PHE A 230 0.24 -14.63 -10.63
C PHE A 230 -0.18 -14.20 -9.22
N LEU A 231 -1.29 -14.75 -8.72
CA LEU A 231 -1.78 -14.59 -7.35
C LEU A 231 -1.47 -15.87 -6.58
N VAL A 232 -0.74 -15.77 -5.46
CA VAL A 232 -0.24 -16.94 -4.72
C VAL A 232 -0.44 -16.84 -3.20
N SER A 233 -0.47 -18.00 -2.55
CA SER A 233 -0.08 -18.17 -1.14
C SER A 233 1.32 -18.79 -1.12
N ASN A 234 2.22 -18.28 -0.27
CA ASN A 234 3.55 -18.87 -0.06
C ASN A 234 3.51 -20.06 0.92
N PHE A 235 2.42 -20.20 1.68
CA PHE A 235 2.23 -21.30 2.63
C PHE A 235 1.43 -22.46 2.03
N ASP A 236 0.51 -22.14 1.11
CA ASP A 236 -0.46 -23.09 0.54
C ASP A 236 -0.17 -23.29 -0.95
N VAL A 237 1.03 -23.80 -1.25
CA VAL A 237 1.64 -23.87 -2.61
C VAL A 237 0.87 -24.72 -3.64
N SER A 238 -0.17 -25.43 -3.22
CA SER A 238 -1.09 -26.18 -4.09
C SER A 238 -2.33 -25.37 -4.52
N ASP A 239 -2.53 -24.16 -3.99
CA ASP A 239 -3.69 -23.31 -4.23
C ASP A 239 -3.34 -22.06 -5.06
N PHE A 240 -4.37 -21.38 -5.58
CA PHE A 240 -4.27 -20.22 -6.45
C PHE A 240 -3.42 -20.48 -7.71
N ASP A 241 -2.62 -19.50 -8.15
CA ASP A 241 -1.73 -19.65 -9.31
C ASP A 241 -0.36 -20.24 -8.96
N PHE A 242 -0.07 -20.69 -7.72
CA PHE A 242 1.30 -21.12 -7.38
C PHE A 242 1.81 -22.28 -8.29
N PRO A 243 1.02 -23.35 -8.56
CA PRO A 243 1.41 -24.38 -9.53
C PRO A 243 1.55 -23.83 -10.96
N LYS A 244 0.81 -22.76 -11.30
CA LYS A 244 0.90 -22.09 -12.60
C LYS A 244 2.17 -21.24 -12.70
N LEU A 245 2.57 -20.54 -11.65
CA LEU A 245 3.81 -19.77 -11.56
C LEU A 245 5.01 -20.70 -11.78
N GLU A 246 5.08 -21.82 -11.05
CA GLU A 246 6.17 -22.78 -11.20
C GLU A 246 6.20 -23.43 -12.60
N SER A 247 5.06 -23.90 -13.12
CA SER A 247 5.02 -24.52 -14.46
C SER A 247 5.30 -23.52 -15.58
N THR A 248 4.85 -22.26 -15.48
CA THR A 248 5.19 -21.21 -16.46
C THR A 248 6.67 -20.85 -16.37
N LEU A 249 7.24 -20.71 -15.15
CA LEU A 249 8.67 -20.49 -14.96
C LEU A 249 9.49 -21.61 -15.62
N LEU A 250 9.26 -22.87 -15.23
CA LEU A 250 10.01 -24.03 -15.73
C LEU A 250 9.90 -24.21 -17.25
N SER A 251 8.72 -23.99 -17.84
CA SER A 251 8.52 -24.11 -19.29
C SER A 251 9.10 -22.96 -20.11
N GLN A 252 9.17 -21.74 -19.55
CA GLN A 252 9.73 -20.57 -20.25
C GLN A 252 11.24 -20.36 -20.00
N LEU A 253 11.87 -21.10 -19.06
CA LEU A 253 13.32 -21.04 -18.82
C LEU A 253 14.17 -21.18 -20.10
N PRO A 254 13.96 -22.16 -21.01
CA PRO A 254 14.75 -22.25 -22.24
C PRO A 254 14.53 -21.05 -23.18
N ALA A 255 13.29 -20.61 -23.34
CA ALA A 255 12.93 -19.46 -24.17
C ALA A 255 13.54 -18.15 -23.64
N TYR A 256 13.57 -17.95 -22.32
CA TYR A 256 14.24 -16.79 -21.71
C TYR A 256 15.75 -16.83 -21.87
N LYS A 257 16.38 -18.00 -21.79
CA LYS A 257 17.82 -18.14 -22.09
C LYS A 257 18.13 -17.85 -23.55
N HIS A 258 17.30 -18.32 -24.48
CA HIS A 258 17.38 -18.01 -25.91
C HIS A 258 17.22 -16.50 -26.18
N HIS A 259 16.18 -15.87 -25.64
CA HIS A 259 15.96 -14.43 -25.78
C HIS A 259 17.07 -13.59 -25.15
N MET A 260 17.61 -13.99 -23.99
CA MET A 260 18.76 -13.32 -23.37
C MET A 260 20.03 -13.40 -24.22
N PHE A 261 20.26 -14.56 -24.85
CA PHE A 261 21.35 -14.75 -25.81
C PHE A 261 21.18 -13.80 -27.01
N MET A 262 19.99 -13.77 -27.63
CA MET A 262 19.70 -12.90 -28.79
C MET A 262 19.75 -11.40 -28.45
N LEU A 263 19.36 -10.99 -27.24
CA LEU A 263 19.52 -9.60 -26.77
C LEU A 263 20.99 -9.20 -26.54
N THR A 264 21.86 -10.16 -26.26
CA THR A 264 23.26 -9.90 -25.89
C THR A 264 24.20 -10.01 -27.09
N LEU A 265 23.89 -10.89 -28.04
CA LEU A 265 24.72 -11.16 -29.22
C LEU A 265 25.07 -9.87 -30.00
N PRO A 266 24.12 -8.96 -30.35
CA PRO A 266 24.44 -7.70 -31.02
C PRO A 266 25.43 -6.81 -30.25
N ILE A 267 25.39 -6.81 -28.90
CA ILE A 267 26.29 -5.98 -28.07
C ILE A 267 27.76 -6.37 -28.29
N VAL A 268 28.01 -7.66 -28.56
CA VAL A 268 29.32 -8.19 -28.92
C VAL A 268 29.60 -7.97 -30.40
N THR A 269 28.75 -8.53 -31.27
CA THR A 269 29.01 -8.63 -32.71
C THR A 269 29.10 -7.27 -33.40
N ASP A 270 28.21 -6.33 -33.05
CA ASP A 270 28.19 -5.02 -33.70
C ASP A 270 29.48 -4.25 -33.46
N SER A 271 30.05 -4.33 -32.26
CA SER A 271 31.28 -3.61 -31.91
C SER A 271 32.47 -4.06 -32.76
N THR A 272 32.55 -5.37 -33.03
CA THR A 272 33.59 -5.98 -33.88
C THR A 272 33.35 -5.70 -35.36
N ILE A 273 32.11 -5.82 -35.83
CA ILE A 273 31.70 -5.49 -37.21
C ILE A 273 31.97 -4.01 -37.51
N ASP A 274 31.61 -3.11 -36.60
CA ASP A 274 31.81 -1.67 -36.74
C ASP A 274 33.30 -1.29 -36.72
N ARG A 275 34.09 -1.90 -35.83
CA ARG A 275 35.56 -1.74 -35.84
C ARG A 275 36.18 -2.22 -37.15
N LYS A 276 35.74 -3.36 -37.69
CA LYS A 276 36.23 -3.93 -38.96
C LYS A 276 35.84 -3.07 -40.17
N ARG A 277 34.59 -2.61 -40.20
CA ARG A 277 34.08 -1.60 -41.15
C ARG A 277 34.97 -0.35 -41.13
N ASP A 278 35.23 0.20 -39.95
CA ASP A 278 35.99 1.45 -39.82
C ASP A 278 37.48 1.29 -40.12
N MET A 279 38.06 0.11 -39.87
CA MET A 279 39.40 -0.26 -40.37
C MET A 279 39.46 -0.28 -41.90
N LEU A 280 38.46 -0.86 -42.58
CA LEU A 280 38.39 -0.87 -44.05
C LEU A 280 38.14 0.53 -44.61
N LYS A 281 37.24 1.33 -44.01
CA LYS A 281 37.07 2.75 -44.39
C LYS A 281 38.34 3.57 -44.19
N GLN A 282 39.11 3.31 -43.13
CA GLN A 282 40.40 3.97 -42.92
C GLN A 282 41.46 3.54 -43.95
N LYS A 283 41.45 2.28 -44.40
CA LYS A 283 42.27 1.81 -45.53
C LYS A 283 41.91 2.59 -46.81
N VAL A 284 40.62 2.61 -47.19
CA VAL A 284 40.09 3.38 -48.34
C VAL A 284 40.48 4.86 -48.23
N TRP A 285 40.38 5.46 -47.05
CA TRP A 285 40.77 6.86 -46.84
C TRP A 285 42.28 7.10 -47.02
N LYS A 286 43.14 6.24 -46.46
CA LYS A 286 44.61 6.30 -46.64
C LYS A 286 45.01 6.12 -48.10
N GLU A 287 44.37 5.21 -48.81
CA GLU A 287 44.61 4.94 -50.23
C GLU A 287 44.13 6.11 -51.11
N SER A 288 42.97 6.71 -50.80
CA SER A 288 42.44 7.89 -51.52
C SER A 288 43.26 9.17 -51.28
N THR A 289 43.88 9.33 -50.11
CA THR A 289 44.63 10.54 -49.74
C THR A 289 46.09 10.53 -50.20
N MET A 290 46.61 9.41 -50.72
CA MET A 290 47.96 9.35 -51.28
C MET A 290 48.09 10.13 -52.60
N PRO A 291 48.94 11.17 -52.71
CA PRO A 291 49.04 12.02 -53.91
C PRO A 291 49.77 11.39 -55.13
N ARG A 292 49.54 10.10 -55.45
CA ARG A 292 50.44 9.33 -56.33
C ARG A 292 49.83 8.68 -57.59
N ALA A 293 48.56 8.89 -57.91
CA ALA A 293 48.00 8.43 -59.20
C ALA A 293 46.90 9.35 -59.77
N TRP A 294 45.79 9.50 -59.04
CA TRP A 294 44.54 10.06 -59.59
C TRP A 294 44.59 11.55 -59.95
N ALA A 295 45.51 12.32 -59.35
CA ALA A 295 45.65 13.75 -59.60
C ALA A 295 46.12 14.10 -61.04
N THR A 296 46.64 13.13 -61.79
CA THR A 296 47.27 13.36 -63.10
C THR A 296 46.45 12.81 -64.28
N ILE A 297 45.25 12.27 -64.05
CA ILE A 297 44.37 11.73 -65.12
C ILE A 297 42.95 12.33 -65.04
N PRO A 298 42.73 13.59 -65.49
CA PRO A 298 41.42 14.26 -65.34
C PRO A 298 40.41 14.00 -66.46
N SER A 299 40.74 13.18 -67.48
CA SER A 299 40.02 13.18 -68.77
C SER A 299 39.83 11.84 -69.49
N LEU A 300 40.50 10.75 -69.08
CA LEU A 300 40.13 9.40 -69.54
C LEU A 300 39.17 8.80 -68.52
N GLY A 301 38.07 8.20 -69.01
CA GLY A 301 37.17 7.42 -68.18
C GLY A 301 37.83 6.11 -67.71
N LEU A 302 37.20 5.46 -66.74
CA LEU A 302 37.63 4.14 -66.22
C LEU A 302 37.82 3.17 -67.38
N THR A 303 39.01 2.58 -67.50
CA THR A 303 39.23 1.48 -68.44
C THR A 303 38.53 0.23 -67.92
N GLN A 304 38.28 -0.75 -68.81
CA GLN A 304 37.72 -2.04 -68.38
C GLN A 304 38.56 -2.68 -67.25
N LYS A 305 39.89 -2.48 -67.27
CA LYS A 305 40.80 -2.96 -66.23
C LYS A 305 40.64 -2.24 -64.89
N ASP A 306 40.29 -0.96 -64.89
CA ASP A 306 39.96 -0.22 -63.66
C ASP A 306 38.61 -0.66 -63.09
N MET A 307 37.66 -1.01 -63.96
CA MET A 307 36.37 -1.60 -63.58
C MET A 307 36.54 -3.00 -62.98
N GLU A 308 37.34 -3.86 -63.61
CA GLU A 308 37.72 -5.18 -63.09
C GLU A 308 38.43 -5.07 -61.74
N MET A 309 39.38 -4.14 -61.60
CA MET A 309 40.08 -3.87 -60.33
C MET A 309 39.11 -3.40 -59.22
N LEU A 310 38.16 -2.52 -59.56
CA LEU A 310 37.15 -2.05 -58.61
C LEU A 310 36.18 -3.18 -58.21
N GLN A 311 35.70 -3.97 -59.16
CA GLN A 311 34.83 -5.12 -58.91
C GLN A 311 35.53 -6.18 -58.04
N GLN A 312 36.81 -6.45 -58.32
CA GLN A 312 37.64 -7.29 -57.45
C GLN A 312 37.75 -6.69 -56.05
N THR A 313 38.05 -5.40 -55.92
CA THR A 313 38.15 -4.70 -54.62
C THR A 313 36.85 -4.78 -53.81
N LEU A 314 35.68 -4.66 -54.45
CA LEU A 314 34.38 -4.82 -53.80
C LEU A 314 34.13 -6.29 -53.38
N ASN A 315 34.48 -7.26 -54.23
CA ASN A 315 34.45 -8.67 -53.84
C ASN A 315 35.43 -8.97 -52.69
N ASP A 316 36.63 -8.40 -52.66
CA ASP A 316 37.60 -8.55 -51.57
C ASP A 316 37.01 -8.03 -50.24
N TYR A 317 36.27 -6.91 -50.26
CA TYR A 317 35.55 -6.43 -49.07
C TYR A 317 34.45 -7.42 -48.67
N ARG A 318 33.66 -7.94 -49.63
CA ARG A 318 32.59 -8.92 -49.38
C ARG A 318 33.14 -10.22 -48.76
N SER A 319 34.21 -10.77 -49.33
CA SER A 319 34.94 -11.93 -48.79
C SER A 319 35.57 -11.64 -47.43
N SER A 320 36.09 -10.43 -47.18
CA SER A 320 36.68 -10.09 -45.87
C SER A 320 35.69 -10.11 -44.70
N PHE A 321 34.38 -10.08 -44.99
CA PHE A 321 33.29 -10.23 -44.03
C PHE A 321 32.61 -11.62 -44.10
N GLY A 322 33.12 -12.56 -44.90
CA GLY A 322 32.54 -13.91 -45.04
C GLY A 322 31.22 -13.94 -45.83
N LEU A 323 31.02 -13.00 -46.77
CA LEU A 323 29.80 -12.87 -47.59
C LEU A 323 30.01 -13.20 -49.08
N ASP A 324 31.09 -13.91 -49.41
CA ASP A 324 31.26 -14.51 -50.73
C ASP A 324 30.28 -15.68 -50.96
N GLU A 325 30.20 -16.14 -52.21
CA GLU A 325 29.23 -17.14 -52.64
C GLU A 325 29.35 -18.47 -51.87
N ALA A 326 30.57 -18.95 -51.63
CA ALA A 326 30.81 -20.23 -50.98
C ALA A 326 30.58 -20.14 -49.46
N SER A 327 31.01 -19.04 -48.83
CA SER A 327 30.66 -18.77 -47.42
C SER A 327 29.15 -18.68 -47.21
N LEU A 328 28.40 -18.05 -48.14
CA LEU A 328 26.94 -17.97 -48.08
C LEU A 328 26.24 -19.31 -48.35
N GLU A 329 26.76 -20.15 -49.27
CA GLU A 329 26.28 -21.51 -49.48
C GLU A 329 26.44 -22.37 -48.22
N ASN A 330 27.62 -22.34 -47.61
CA ASN A 330 27.87 -23.07 -46.37
C ASN A 330 27.00 -22.56 -45.20
N ILE A 331 26.81 -21.25 -45.05
CA ILE A 331 25.94 -20.66 -44.01
C ILE A 331 24.47 -21.07 -44.23
N ALA A 332 24.02 -21.17 -45.48
CA ALA A 332 22.68 -21.64 -45.79
C ALA A 332 22.50 -23.13 -45.46
N GLU A 333 23.51 -23.97 -45.70
CA GLU A 333 23.52 -25.38 -45.29
C GLU A 333 23.56 -25.55 -43.75
N ASP A 334 24.47 -24.85 -43.06
CA ASP A 334 24.59 -24.86 -41.59
C ASP A 334 23.30 -24.41 -40.87
N LEU A 335 22.53 -23.51 -41.48
CA LEU A 335 21.24 -23.02 -40.96
C LEU A 335 20.01 -23.78 -41.53
N ASN A 336 20.20 -24.70 -42.49
CA ASN A 336 19.12 -25.40 -43.20
C ASN A 336 18.07 -24.43 -43.81
N VAL A 337 18.53 -23.33 -44.40
CA VAL A 337 17.70 -22.38 -45.18
C VAL A 337 18.12 -22.42 -46.65
N THR A 338 17.31 -21.88 -47.57
CA THR A 338 17.76 -21.81 -48.98
C THR A 338 18.72 -20.64 -49.19
N LEU A 339 19.72 -20.80 -50.06
CA LEU A 339 20.66 -19.72 -50.41
C LEU A 339 19.93 -18.45 -50.89
N GLU A 340 18.84 -18.61 -51.66
CA GLU A 340 18.04 -17.49 -52.17
C GLU A 340 17.21 -16.80 -51.07
N GLU A 341 16.73 -17.55 -50.07
CA GLU A 341 16.10 -16.99 -48.87
C GLU A 341 17.09 -16.23 -48.00
N LEU A 342 18.32 -16.72 -47.86
CA LEU A 342 19.42 -15.99 -47.20
C LEU A 342 19.75 -14.71 -47.97
N LYS A 343 19.98 -14.81 -49.29
CA LYS A 343 20.24 -13.68 -50.20
C LYS A 343 19.11 -12.66 -50.25
N ALA A 344 17.85 -13.05 -50.09
CA ALA A 344 16.71 -12.12 -50.07
C ALA A 344 16.76 -11.13 -48.89
N ASN A 345 17.52 -11.45 -47.82
CA ASN A 345 17.64 -10.61 -46.63
C ASN A 345 18.84 -9.65 -46.65
N ILE A 346 19.79 -9.82 -47.57
CA ILE A 346 21.04 -9.05 -47.67
C ILE A 346 21.14 -8.30 -49.01
N LYS A 347 21.89 -7.19 -49.04
CA LYS A 347 21.89 -6.23 -50.17
C LYS A 347 23.13 -6.33 -51.06
N SER A 348 24.28 -6.66 -50.50
CA SER A 348 25.56 -6.66 -51.22
C SER A 348 25.64 -7.63 -52.42
N PRO A 349 24.97 -8.80 -52.48
CA PRO A 349 24.92 -9.61 -53.70
C PRO A 349 24.19 -8.89 -54.84
N HIS A 350 23.04 -8.26 -54.55
CA HIS A 350 22.21 -7.56 -55.54
C HIS A 350 22.85 -6.25 -56.04
N LEU A 351 23.71 -5.62 -55.24
CA LEU A 351 24.52 -4.47 -55.68
C LEU A 351 25.53 -4.85 -56.77
N LEU A 352 26.04 -6.08 -56.77
CA LEU A 352 26.99 -6.61 -57.76
C LEU A 352 26.33 -7.49 -58.83
N SER A 353 25.00 -7.62 -58.82
CA SER A 353 24.24 -8.37 -59.82
C SER A 353 23.90 -7.50 -61.03
N ASP A 354 23.96 -8.10 -62.22
CA ASP A 354 23.46 -7.52 -63.47
C ASP A 354 21.94 -7.34 -63.42
N GLU A 355 21.45 -6.23 -63.96
CA GLU A 355 20.02 -6.01 -64.20
C GLU A 355 19.68 -6.46 -65.63
N PRO A 356 18.45 -6.95 -65.92
CA PRO A 356 18.12 -7.56 -67.22
C PRO A 356 18.34 -6.62 -68.43
N ASP A 357 18.33 -5.30 -68.21
CA ASP A 357 18.55 -4.27 -69.22
C ASP A 357 19.84 -3.42 -68.99
N THR A 358 20.71 -3.77 -68.04
CA THR A 358 21.93 -2.97 -67.73
C THR A 358 23.03 -3.81 -67.08
N SER A 359 24.22 -3.83 -67.68
CA SER A 359 25.38 -4.50 -67.12
C SER A 359 25.92 -3.82 -65.86
N LEU A 360 26.55 -4.58 -64.97
CA LEU A 360 27.22 -4.08 -63.77
C LEU A 360 28.23 -2.97 -64.11
N THR A 361 28.95 -3.10 -65.22
CA THR A 361 29.91 -2.09 -65.69
C THR A 361 29.23 -0.76 -66.00
N GLU A 362 28.09 -0.77 -66.69
CA GLU A 362 27.29 0.43 -66.98
C GLU A 362 26.64 1.02 -65.72
N LYS A 363 26.11 0.16 -64.84
CA LYS A 363 25.52 0.53 -63.54
C LYS A 363 26.52 1.28 -62.67
N LEU A 364 27.77 0.78 -62.59
CA LEU A 364 28.87 1.43 -61.90
C LEU A 364 29.34 2.72 -62.60
N LEU A 365 29.50 2.73 -63.93
CA LEU A 365 29.88 3.93 -64.70
C LEU A 365 28.88 5.09 -64.50
N LYS A 366 27.57 4.78 -64.56
CA LYS A 366 26.46 5.70 -64.29
C LYS A 366 26.54 6.29 -62.88
N TYR A 367 26.90 5.48 -61.90
CA TYR A 367 27.10 5.94 -60.52
C TYR A 367 28.32 6.88 -60.40
N ILE A 368 29.47 6.45 -60.91
CA ILE A 368 30.80 7.06 -60.69
C ILE A 368 31.04 8.35 -61.51
N GLY A 369 30.20 8.67 -62.50
CA GLY A 369 30.35 9.84 -63.38
C GLY A 369 30.68 11.17 -62.66
N ASN A 370 31.61 11.93 -63.25
CA ASN A 370 32.26 13.18 -62.79
C ASN A 370 31.51 14.01 -61.72
N PRO A 371 32.12 14.43 -60.58
CA PRO A 371 33.53 14.28 -60.18
C PRO A 371 33.90 12.88 -59.66
N TYR A 372 34.74 12.18 -60.41
CA TYR A 372 35.00 10.75 -60.24
C TYR A 372 35.59 10.35 -58.88
N PHE A 373 36.59 11.11 -58.39
CA PHE A 373 37.32 10.79 -57.15
C PHE A 373 36.40 10.69 -55.92
N SER A 374 35.50 11.67 -55.75
CA SER A 374 34.49 11.67 -54.68
C SER A 374 33.61 10.43 -54.79
N LYS A 375 33.16 10.06 -55.99
CA LYS A 375 32.19 8.99 -56.17
C LYS A 375 32.77 7.57 -56.04
N VAL A 376 34.01 7.31 -56.46
CA VAL A 376 34.67 6.02 -56.17
C VAL A 376 34.84 5.84 -54.67
N PHE A 377 35.32 6.87 -53.96
CA PHE A 377 35.43 6.87 -52.51
C PHE A 377 34.08 6.65 -51.82
N HIS A 378 33.03 7.37 -52.21
CA HIS A 378 31.69 7.17 -51.63
C HIS A 378 31.10 5.79 -51.95
N LEU A 379 31.32 5.25 -53.15
CA LEU A 379 30.88 3.91 -53.51
C LEU A 379 31.55 2.82 -52.66
N GLN A 380 32.87 2.87 -52.49
CA GLN A 380 33.59 1.91 -51.64
C GLN A 380 33.13 1.99 -50.18
N ASN A 381 32.99 3.21 -49.63
CA ASN A 381 32.46 3.40 -48.27
C ASN A 381 31.02 2.88 -48.12
N TYR A 382 30.13 3.18 -49.08
CA TYR A 382 28.75 2.71 -49.10
C TYR A 382 28.65 1.19 -49.23
N PHE A 383 29.52 0.56 -50.01
CA PHE A 383 29.58 -0.89 -50.13
C PHE A 383 30.08 -1.53 -48.83
N ILE A 384 31.13 -0.97 -48.20
CA ILE A 384 31.61 -1.40 -46.87
C ILE A 384 30.51 -1.23 -45.80
N ASP A 385 29.73 -0.14 -45.83
CA ASP A 385 28.55 0.04 -44.96
C ASP A 385 27.45 -1.00 -45.23
N THR A 386 27.22 -1.35 -46.50
CA THR A 386 26.21 -2.33 -46.90
C THR A 386 26.61 -3.74 -46.46
N VAL A 387 27.84 -4.16 -46.74
CA VAL A 387 28.38 -5.47 -46.33
C VAL A 387 28.40 -5.60 -44.81
N ALA A 388 28.82 -4.56 -44.07
CA ALA A 388 28.74 -4.56 -42.61
C ALA A 388 27.28 -4.63 -42.09
N SER A 389 26.35 -3.93 -42.74
CA SER A 389 24.91 -4.02 -42.42
C SER A 389 24.33 -5.39 -42.72
N ASP A 390 24.78 -6.08 -43.78
CA ASP A 390 24.31 -7.41 -44.16
C ASP A 390 24.72 -8.47 -43.13
N VAL A 391 25.97 -8.43 -42.63
CA VAL A 391 26.41 -9.29 -41.52
C VAL A 391 25.55 -9.06 -40.28
N LYS A 392 25.28 -7.79 -39.92
CA LYS A 392 24.39 -7.47 -38.79
C LYS A 392 22.98 -8.03 -38.98
N ILE A 393 22.42 -7.95 -40.19
CA ILE A 393 21.08 -8.48 -40.51
C ILE A 393 21.03 -10.01 -40.36
N ILE A 394 22.03 -10.74 -40.87
CA ILE A 394 22.12 -12.20 -40.72
C ILE A 394 22.14 -12.60 -39.23
N LEU A 395 22.90 -11.89 -38.40
CA LEU A 395 23.04 -12.20 -36.98
C LEU A 395 21.87 -11.72 -36.10
N SER A 396 20.93 -10.92 -36.62
CA SER A 396 19.88 -10.25 -35.82
C SER A 396 18.45 -10.78 -36.02
N LYS A 397 18.20 -11.77 -36.90
CA LYS A 397 16.84 -12.26 -37.18
C LYS A 397 16.32 -13.23 -36.12
N GLU A 398 15.41 -12.77 -35.25
CA GLU A 398 14.63 -13.62 -34.32
C GLU A 398 13.46 -14.36 -35.01
N GLU A 399 12.93 -13.83 -36.11
CA GLU A 399 11.81 -14.42 -36.89
C GLU A 399 12.20 -15.71 -37.65
N LEU A 400 13.49 -16.05 -37.72
CA LEU A 400 13.94 -17.38 -38.15
C LEU A 400 13.64 -18.47 -37.09
N PHE A 401 13.14 -18.10 -35.91
CA PHE A 401 13.05 -18.99 -34.75
C PHE A 401 11.71 -18.99 -33.96
N THR A 402 10.75 -18.05 -34.12
CA THR A 402 9.50 -18.01 -33.27
C THR A 402 8.27 -17.19 -33.77
N GLU A 403 7.05 -17.42 -33.21
CA GLU A 403 5.73 -16.75 -33.50
C GLU A 403 4.91 -16.31 -32.22
N GLN A 404 3.73 -15.63 -32.32
CA GLN A 404 3.14 -14.71 -31.26
C GLN A 404 1.62 -14.85 -30.78
N HIS A 405 1.01 -13.85 -30.06
CA HIS A 405 -0.13 -13.98 -29.06
C HIS A 405 -1.25 -12.86 -28.93
N PRO A 406 -2.30 -13.00 -28.02
CA PRO A 406 -3.25 -11.94 -27.52
C PRO A 406 -3.80 -11.96 -26.01
N PRO A 407 -4.54 -10.93 -25.44
CA PRO A 407 -4.88 -10.74 -23.97
C PRO A 407 -6.35 -10.27 -23.51
N LEU A 408 -6.57 -9.85 -22.20
CA LEU A 408 -7.60 -8.89 -21.56
C LEU A 408 -8.67 -9.30 -20.40
N HIS A 409 -8.57 -8.69 -19.17
CA HIS A 409 -9.61 -8.23 -18.11
C HIS A 409 -10.36 -9.21 -17.08
N THR A 410 -11.19 -8.93 -15.99
CA THR A 410 -12.03 -7.82 -15.33
C THR A 410 -12.35 -8.01 -13.76
N ALA A 411 -13.25 -7.27 -13.00
CA ALA A 411 -13.30 -7.12 -11.47
C ALA A 411 -14.64 -6.79 -10.63
N THR A 412 -14.74 -6.97 -9.24
CA THR A 412 -15.44 -6.14 -8.10
C THR A 412 -15.82 -6.80 -6.67
N CYS A 413 -16.34 -6.06 -5.61
CA CYS A 413 -16.29 -6.37 -4.10
C CYS A 413 -17.39 -5.78 -3.05
N GLN A 414 -17.24 -5.97 -1.68
CA GLN A 414 -17.70 -5.17 -0.43
C GLN A 414 -19.02 -5.51 0.46
N PRO A 415 -19.38 -5.02 1.72
CA PRO A 415 -19.09 -5.54 3.14
C PRO A 415 -20.24 -6.01 4.17
N SER A 416 -20.21 -5.71 5.53
CA SER A 416 -21.22 -6.01 6.68
C SER A 416 -21.10 -5.10 7.99
N SER A 417 -21.97 -5.09 9.09
CA SER A 417 -21.85 -4.19 10.34
C SER A 417 -22.42 -4.58 11.82
N SER A 418 -22.53 -3.67 12.86
CA SER A 418 -22.26 -3.70 14.40
C SER A 418 -23.21 -2.84 15.37
N ARG A 419 -23.18 -2.68 16.74
CA ARG A 419 -22.96 -3.55 17.98
C ARG A 419 -23.45 -3.03 19.43
N PRO A 420 -22.79 -2.16 20.26
CA PRO A 420 -22.57 -2.39 21.76
C PRO A 420 -23.48 -1.78 22.93
N SER A 421 -22.93 -1.58 24.17
CA SER A 421 -23.37 -1.17 25.59
C SER A 421 -24.06 0.21 25.96
N PRO A 422 -24.32 0.71 27.26
CA PRO A 422 -24.02 2.13 27.80
C PRO A 422 -24.17 2.70 29.31
N LEU A 423 -23.25 3.58 29.84
CA LEU A 423 -23.39 5.01 30.41
C LEU A 423 -23.37 5.29 32.03
N MET A 424 -23.57 6.36 32.94
CA MET A 424 -23.96 7.83 33.21
C MET A 424 -23.45 8.45 34.63
N ALA A 425 -24.19 9.33 35.41
CA ALA A 425 -23.75 10.57 36.18
C ALA A 425 -24.55 11.18 37.38
N GLN A 426 -23.85 12.03 38.21
CA GLN A 426 -24.31 13.20 39.04
C GLN A 426 -24.44 13.20 40.61
N LEU A 427 -23.56 12.67 41.46
CA LEU A 427 -23.55 13.17 42.87
C LEU A 427 -22.88 14.57 42.83
N LEU A 428 -23.48 15.73 43.22
CA LEU A 428 -23.01 17.08 42.74
C LEU A 428 -22.59 18.27 43.66
N VAL A 429 -22.20 18.15 44.92
CA VAL A 429 -21.47 19.27 45.59
C VAL A 429 -20.02 18.90 45.90
N PHE A 430 -19.76 17.62 46.15
CA PHE A 430 -18.80 17.25 47.18
C PHE A 430 -18.13 15.86 47.10
N SER A 431 -18.01 15.13 45.99
CA SER A 431 -18.11 15.49 44.59
C SER A 431 -17.69 16.93 44.21
N PHE A 432 -18.21 17.47 43.10
CA PHE A 432 -17.58 18.51 42.29
C PHE A 432 -16.07 18.30 42.19
N GLU A 433 -15.29 19.12 42.89
CA GLU A 433 -13.93 18.93 43.34
C GLU A 433 -13.54 17.44 43.55
N ASN A 434 -14.09 16.77 44.56
CA ASN A 434 -13.85 15.35 44.90
C ASN A 434 -14.10 14.39 43.71
N PHE A 435 -15.04 14.77 42.85
CA PHE A 435 -15.53 13.94 41.76
C PHE A 435 -14.66 14.09 40.51
N PHE A 436 -14.33 15.32 40.10
CA PHE A 436 -13.32 15.60 39.09
C PHE A 436 -11.88 15.24 39.56
N LYS A 437 -11.61 15.21 40.88
CA LYS A 437 -10.36 14.67 41.47
C LYS A 437 -10.28 13.14 41.39
N ASN A 438 -11.39 12.43 41.55
CA ASN A 438 -11.42 10.97 41.42
C ASN A 438 -11.14 10.48 39.98
N PHE A 439 -11.32 11.32 38.96
CA PHE A 439 -10.95 10.97 37.58
C PHE A 439 -9.50 11.31 37.27
N LYS A 440 -8.81 10.31 36.71
CA LYS A 440 -7.47 10.47 36.12
C LYS A 440 -7.49 11.57 35.05
N LYS A 441 -6.33 12.21 34.81
CA LYS A 441 -6.21 13.40 33.93
C LYS A 441 -6.75 13.16 32.52
N GLU A 442 -6.65 11.94 31.99
CA GLU A 442 -7.18 11.49 30.71
C GLU A 442 -8.72 11.36 30.65
N SER A 443 -9.39 11.35 31.80
CA SER A 443 -10.85 11.19 31.90
C SER A 443 -11.60 12.47 32.27
N LYS A 444 -10.90 13.57 32.62
CA LYS A 444 -11.51 14.88 32.91
C LYS A 444 -12.07 15.54 31.63
N ILE A 445 -13.35 15.94 31.65
CA ILE A 445 -14.01 16.65 30.52
C ILE A 445 -13.81 18.17 30.48
N LEU A 446 -13.36 18.76 31.60
CA LEU A 446 -13.03 20.18 31.72
C LEU A 446 -11.51 20.38 31.78
N SER A 447 -11.02 21.57 31.39
CA SER A 447 -9.65 21.98 31.71
C SER A 447 -9.56 22.32 33.20
N GLU A 448 -8.34 22.29 33.73
CA GLU A 448 -8.10 22.68 35.12
C GLU A 448 -8.41 24.18 35.32
N GLU A 449 -8.18 25.01 34.28
CA GLU A 449 -8.63 26.42 34.19
C GLU A 449 -10.16 26.58 34.31
N THR A 450 -10.96 25.85 33.54
CA THR A 450 -12.43 25.95 33.61
C THR A 450 -12.98 25.38 34.91
N ILE A 451 -12.33 24.35 35.49
CA ILE A 451 -12.68 23.85 36.83
C ILE A 451 -12.46 24.97 37.86
N THR A 452 -11.28 25.58 37.91
CA THR A 452 -10.95 26.64 38.87
C THR A 452 -11.79 27.92 38.66
N LEU A 453 -12.18 28.25 37.43
CA LEU A 453 -13.11 29.36 37.16
C LEU A 453 -14.53 29.09 37.68
N ILE A 454 -15.02 27.85 37.53
CA ILE A 454 -16.32 27.45 38.10
C ILE A 454 -16.23 27.35 39.63
N GLU A 455 -15.13 26.84 40.19
CA GLU A 455 -14.84 26.81 41.64
C GLU A 455 -14.89 28.24 42.22
N SER A 456 -14.09 29.18 41.70
CA SER A 456 -14.13 30.60 42.10
C SER A 456 -15.55 31.17 42.04
N HIS A 457 -16.27 30.98 40.94
CA HIS A 457 -17.64 31.53 40.83
C HIS A 457 -18.64 30.90 41.83
N LEU A 458 -18.44 29.66 42.27
CA LEU A 458 -19.26 29.04 43.32
C LEU A 458 -18.85 29.52 44.71
N GLU A 459 -17.54 29.66 44.97
CA GLU A 459 -16.97 30.19 46.22
C GLU A 459 -17.36 31.65 46.47
N ASP A 460 -17.21 32.49 45.45
CA ASP A 460 -17.65 33.90 45.40
C ASP A 460 -19.17 34.06 45.54
N LYS A 461 -19.93 32.95 45.49
CA LYS A 461 -21.41 32.91 45.39
C LYS A 461 -21.93 33.65 44.16
N ASN A 462 -21.09 33.82 43.14
CA ASN A 462 -21.45 34.34 41.82
C ASN A 462 -22.19 33.26 41.02
N LEU A 463 -23.39 32.91 41.49
CA LEU A 463 -24.21 31.84 40.91
C LEU A 463 -24.52 32.08 39.43
N GLN A 464 -24.60 33.34 39.01
CA GLN A 464 -24.82 33.73 37.61
C GLN A 464 -23.55 33.55 36.75
N GLY A 465 -22.37 33.88 37.28
CA GLY A 465 -21.09 33.57 36.65
C GLY A 465 -20.87 32.06 36.51
N ALA A 466 -21.08 31.29 37.59
CA ALA A 466 -20.98 29.83 37.58
C ALA A 466 -21.96 29.22 36.55
N LEU A 467 -23.22 29.64 36.56
CA LEU A 467 -24.25 29.24 35.59
C LEU A 467 -23.85 29.57 34.15
N SER A 468 -23.21 30.73 33.92
CA SER A 468 -22.71 31.15 32.61
C SER A 468 -21.57 30.24 32.14
N GLU A 469 -20.53 30.04 32.96
CA GLU A 469 -19.37 29.23 32.57
C GLU A 469 -19.73 27.74 32.42
N ILE A 470 -20.57 27.20 33.30
CA ILE A 470 -21.10 25.83 33.15
C ILE A 470 -21.93 25.72 31.85
N SER A 471 -22.69 26.74 31.47
CA SER A 471 -23.46 26.76 30.21
C SER A 471 -22.57 26.85 28.98
N HIS A 472 -21.48 27.63 29.05
CA HIS A 472 -20.45 27.75 28.03
C HIS A 472 -19.70 26.42 27.86
N ALA A 473 -19.19 25.85 28.94
CA ALA A 473 -18.51 24.56 28.97
C ALA A 473 -19.37 23.42 28.40
N LEU A 474 -20.63 23.29 28.84
CA LEU A 474 -21.58 22.31 28.28
C LEU A 474 -21.84 22.53 26.78
N SER A 475 -21.99 23.78 26.34
CA SER A 475 -22.16 24.10 24.92
C SER A 475 -20.94 23.70 24.10
N ASN A 476 -19.73 23.85 24.65
CA ASN A 476 -18.48 23.50 23.96
C ASN A 476 -18.24 21.99 23.95
N ILE A 477 -18.54 21.28 25.04
CA ILE A 477 -18.43 19.82 25.18
C ILE A 477 -19.19 19.07 24.08
N ASP A 478 -20.37 19.55 23.68
CA ASP A 478 -21.20 18.91 22.66
C ASP A 478 -20.94 19.40 21.23
N LYS A 479 -20.35 20.59 21.06
CA LYS A 479 -20.25 21.28 19.75
C LYS A 479 -18.83 21.45 19.22
N ALA A 480 -17.79 21.22 20.02
CA ALA A 480 -16.41 21.39 19.58
C ALA A 480 -16.09 20.40 18.44
N PRO A 481 -15.81 20.87 17.21
CA PRO A 481 -15.48 19.97 16.11
C PRO A 481 -14.13 19.28 16.39
N LEU A 482 -14.06 17.99 16.11
CA LEU A 482 -12.87 17.16 16.26
C LEU A 482 -12.55 16.52 14.90
N ASN A 483 -11.44 16.94 14.30
CA ASN A 483 -10.99 16.48 12.98
C ASN A 483 -9.73 15.61 13.12
N ILE A 484 -9.89 14.30 13.00
CA ILE A 484 -8.79 13.32 13.12
C ILE A 484 -8.39 12.88 11.72
N ALA A 485 -7.13 13.10 11.31
CA ALA A 485 -6.64 12.63 10.02
C ALA A 485 -5.99 11.25 10.15
N VAL A 486 -6.43 10.29 9.34
CA VAL A 486 -5.82 8.96 9.22
C VAL A 486 -5.02 8.91 7.92
N THR A 487 -3.72 8.71 8.03
CA THR A 487 -2.74 8.77 6.93
C THR A 487 -1.80 7.57 6.97
N GLY A 488 -0.99 7.37 5.93
CA GLY A 488 -0.16 6.16 5.76
C GLY A 488 -0.32 5.54 4.38
N GLU A 489 0.52 4.55 4.08
CA GLU A 489 0.65 3.94 2.76
C GLU A 489 -0.66 3.30 2.23
N THR A 490 -0.80 3.14 0.90
CA THR A 490 -1.96 2.43 0.34
C THR A 490 -1.99 0.95 0.74
N GLY A 491 -3.17 0.47 1.14
CA GLY A 491 -3.35 -0.94 1.54
C GLY A 491 -2.92 -1.29 2.97
N THR A 492 -2.40 -0.34 3.76
CA THR A 492 -2.07 -0.60 5.18
C THR A 492 -3.29 -0.88 6.04
N GLY A 493 -4.44 -0.28 5.73
CA GLY A 493 -5.73 -0.56 6.40
C GLY A 493 -6.43 0.66 6.99
N LYS A 494 -6.08 1.88 6.57
CA LYS A 494 -6.67 3.16 7.04
C LYS A 494 -8.21 3.13 7.14
N SER A 495 -8.90 2.84 6.05
CA SER A 495 -10.37 2.83 5.98
C SER A 495 -10.98 1.80 6.95
N SER A 496 -10.38 0.61 7.09
CA SER A 496 -10.78 -0.40 8.09
C SER A 496 -10.50 0.04 9.53
N PHE A 497 -9.42 0.79 9.77
CA PHE A 497 -9.12 1.37 11.08
C PHE A 497 -10.11 2.48 11.45
N ILE A 498 -10.51 3.33 10.49
CA ILE A 498 -11.56 4.35 10.65
C ILE A 498 -12.90 3.70 11.02
N ASN A 499 -13.24 2.61 10.34
CA ASN A 499 -14.43 1.81 10.61
C ASN A 499 -14.40 1.18 12.01
N ALA A 500 -13.29 0.53 12.37
CA ALA A 500 -13.06 -0.01 13.72
C ALA A 500 -13.17 1.07 14.82
N LEU A 501 -12.57 2.24 14.60
CA LEU A 501 -12.59 3.37 15.55
C LEU A 501 -13.96 4.06 15.66
N ARG A 502 -14.74 4.09 14.57
CA ARG A 502 -16.14 4.58 14.54
C ARG A 502 -17.18 3.55 14.97
N GLY A 503 -16.81 2.26 15.07
CA GLY A 503 -17.72 1.16 15.38
C GLY A 503 -18.57 0.62 14.23
N VAL A 504 -18.45 1.24 13.06
CA VAL A 504 -19.18 0.87 11.85
C VAL A 504 -18.34 -0.22 11.17
N ARG A 505 -18.73 -1.49 11.24
CA ARG A 505 -18.08 -2.49 10.33
C ARG A 505 -18.53 -2.16 8.90
N ASP A 506 -17.74 -2.57 7.94
CA ASP A 506 -17.57 -1.90 6.63
C ASP A 506 -18.82 -1.67 5.72
N GLU A 507 -20.02 -2.24 5.93
CA GLU A 507 -21.20 -2.02 5.04
C GLU A 507 -22.18 -0.95 5.50
N GLU A 508 -22.29 -0.69 6.81
CA GLU A 508 -23.35 0.17 7.29
C GLU A 508 -23.28 1.54 6.61
N GLU A 509 -24.45 2.16 6.44
CA GLU A 509 -24.53 3.39 5.65
C GLU A 509 -23.61 4.48 6.23
N GLY A 510 -22.64 4.92 5.42
CA GLY A 510 -21.58 5.82 5.87
C GLY A 510 -20.33 5.15 6.45
N ALA A 511 -20.14 3.84 6.29
CA ALA A 511 -18.83 3.18 6.45
C ALA A 511 -17.81 3.70 5.42
N ALA A 512 -16.52 3.65 5.76
CA ALA A 512 -15.45 3.88 4.80
C ALA A 512 -15.25 2.64 3.91
N PRO A 513 -15.13 2.77 2.58
CA PRO A 513 -14.94 1.65 1.68
C PRO A 513 -13.54 1.05 1.83
N THR A 514 -13.48 -0.25 2.07
CA THR A 514 -12.25 -1.03 2.31
C THR A 514 -11.97 -1.99 1.13
N GLY A 515 -11.00 -2.89 1.28
CA GLY A 515 -10.71 -3.94 0.31
C GLY A 515 -9.47 -3.73 -0.58
N VAL A 516 -9.31 -4.65 -1.53
CA VAL A 516 -8.05 -5.02 -2.20
C VAL A 516 -7.59 -4.08 -3.33
N VAL A 517 -8.43 -3.14 -3.74
CA VAL A 517 -8.11 -2.06 -4.70
C VAL A 517 -8.12 -0.73 -3.94
N GLU A 518 -7.46 0.31 -4.45
CA GLU A 518 -7.56 1.63 -3.83
C GLU A 518 -9.00 2.17 -3.87
N THR A 519 -9.47 2.65 -2.71
CA THR A 519 -10.86 3.05 -2.46
C THR A 519 -11.02 4.55 -2.18
N THR A 520 -9.98 5.21 -1.68
CA THR A 520 -10.04 6.59 -1.19
C THR A 520 -9.22 7.49 -2.12
N MET A 521 -9.88 8.01 -3.17
CA MET A 521 -9.25 8.84 -4.21
C MET A 521 -9.26 10.35 -3.91
N LYS A 522 -9.84 10.77 -2.78
CA LYS A 522 -9.87 12.15 -2.27
C LYS A 522 -9.90 12.10 -0.75
N ARG A 523 -9.40 13.14 -0.07
CA ARG A 523 -9.59 13.29 1.39
C ARG A 523 -11.09 13.25 1.70
N THR A 524 -11.53 12.26 2.47
CA THR A 524 -12.96 11.97 2.65
C THR A 524 -13.32 12.03 4.14
N PRO A 525 -14.24 12.93 4.55
CA PRO A 525 -14.69 13.01 5.93
C PRO A 525 -15.67 11.87 6.24
N TYR A 526 -15.41 11.15 7.33
CA TYR A 526 -16.36 10.20 7.92
C TYR A 526 -16.79 10.71 9.30
N PRO A 527 -17.89 11.48 9.38
CA PRO A 527 -18.52 11.82 10.64
C PRO A 527 -18.89 10.55 11.41
N HIS A 528 -18.75 10.55 12.74
CA HIS A 528 -19.23 9.46 13.55
C HIS A 528 -20.78 9.41 13.50
N PRO A 529 -21.43 8.25 13.25
CA PRO A 529 -22.86 8.22 12.91
C PRO A 529 -23.79 8.88 13.93
N LYS A 530 -23.41 8.84 15.21
CA LYS A 530 -24.18 9.40 16.33
C LYS A 530 -23.68 10.77 16.80
N LEU A 531 -22.57 11.26 16.24
CA LEU A 531 -21.81 12.45 16.69
C LEU A 531 -21.16 13.16 15.49
N PRO A 532 -21.91 13.93 14.69
CA PRO A 532 -21.38 14.54 13.46
C PRO A 532 -20.20 15.51 13.70
N ASN A 533 -20.05 16.02 14.93
CA ASN A 533 -18.94 16.89 15.33
C ASN A 533 -17.60 16.13 15.48
N VAL A 534 -17.60 14.79 15.56
CA VAL A 534 -16.38 13.97 15.43
C VAL A 534 -16.28 13.50 13.99
N THR A 535 -15.32 14.03 13.23
CA THR A 535 -15.04 13.62 11.86
C THR A 535 -13.67 12.97 11.78
N ILE A 536 -13.64 11.71 11.33
CA ILE A 536 -12.39 11.01 11.03
C ILE A 536 -12.19 11.06 9.52
N TRP A 537 -11.10 11.67 9.08
CA TRP A 537 -10.78 11.87 7.68
C TRP A 537 -9.92 10.70 7.18
N ASP A 538 -10.42 9.97 6.17
CA ASP A 538 -9.58 9.05 5.41
C ASP A 538 -8.83 9.87 4.37
N LEU A 539 -7.49 9.85 4.46
CA LEU A 539 -6.64 10.40 3.42
C LEU A 539 -6.28 9.29 2.43
N PRO A 540 -6.16 9.59 1.12
CA PRO A 540 -5.66 8.67 0.11
C PRO A 540 -4.35 7.97 0.49
N GLY A 541 -4.06 6.82 -0.13
CA GLY A 541 -2.84 6.08 0.16
C GLY A 541 -1.61 6.70 -0.49
N ILE A 542 -0.81 7.45 0.28
CA ILE A 542 0.53 7.85 -0.16
C ILE A 542 1.32 6.62 -0.63
N GLY A 543 2.10 6.77 -1.69
CA GLY A 543 2.78 5.65 -2.34
C GLY A 543 1.86 4.77 -3.21
N SER A 544 0.63 5.17 -3.52
CA SER A 544 -0.11 4.63 -4.66
C SER A 544 0.37 5.28 -5.98
N THR A 545 -0.04 4.74 -7.12
CA THR A 545 0.28 5.33 -8.43
C THR A 545 -0.38 6.70 -8.65
N THR A 546 -1.51 6.99 -7.97
CA THR A 546 -2.17 8.30 -8.04
C THR A 546 -1.68 9.28 -6.97
N PHE A 547 -1.18 8.78 -5.84
CA PHE A 547 -0.69 9.59 -4.72
C PHE A 547 0.77 9.29 -4.41
N PRO A 548 1.72 9.64 -5.31
CA PRO A 548 3.14 9.54 -5.02
C PRO A 548 3.52 10.50 -3.86
N PRO A 549 4.70 10.34 -3.23
CA PRO A 549 5.07 11.16 -2.07
C PRO A 549 5.21 12.67 -2.35
N GLN A 550 5.49 13.05 -3.59
CA GLN A 550 5.54 14.43 -4.07
C GLN A 550 4.15 15.08 -3.97
N ASN A 551 4.09 16.36 -3.56
CA ASN A 551 2.89 17.20 -3.44
C ASN A 551 1.77 16.75 -2.46
N TYR A 552 1.71 15.47 -2.08
CA TYR A 552 0.68 14.87 -1.21
C TYR A 552 0.32 15.70 0.04
N LEU A 553 1.31 16.30 0.70
CA LEU A 553 1.14 17.12 1.91
C LEU A 553 0.27 18.36 1.68
N THR A 554 0.43 18.99 0.51
CA THR A 554 -0.30 20.19 0.08
C THR A 554 -1.72 19.82 -0.33
N GLU A 555 -1.88 18.78 -1.14
CA GLU A 555 -3.18 18.30 -1.63
C GLU A 555 -4.08 17.80 -0.50
N MET A 556 -3.51 17.08 0.46
CA MET A 556 -4.24 16.58 1.63
C MET A 556 -4.42 17.62 2.74
N LYS A 557 -3.89 18.84 2.55
CA LYS A 557 -4.04 20.00 3.43
C LYS A 557 -3.79 19.69 4.91
N PHE A 558 -2.57 19.30 5.26
CA PHE A 558 -2.23 18.84 6.60
C PHE A 558 -2.54 19.84 7.75
N GLY A 559 -2.77 21.13 7.47
CA GLY A 559 -3.15 22.15 8.46
C GLY A 559 -4.63 22.22 8.87
N GLU A 560 -5.52 21.37 8.34
CA GLU A 560 -6.96 21.39 8.67
C GLU A 560 -7.39 20.41 9.79
N TYR A 561 -6.44 19.72 10.46
CA TYR A 561 -6.73 18.60 11.39
C TYR A 561 -6.18 18.83 12.81
N ASP A 562 -6.83 18.27 13.82
CA ASP A 562 -6.43 18.37 15.25
C ASP A 562 -5.18 17.52 15.57
N PHE A 563 -5.11 16.32 15.01
CA PHE A 563 -3.98 15.41 15.10
C PHE A 563 -4.05 14.32 14.02
N PHE A 564 -2.94 13.61 13.81
CA PHE A 564 -2.80 12.53 12.85
C PHE A 564 -2.72 11.15 13.50
N ILE A 565 -3.17 10.13 12.78
CA ILE A 565 -2.87 8.72 13.05
C ILE A 565 -2.16 8.17 11.82
N ILE A 566 -0.91 7.73 12.00
CA ILE A 566 -0.09 7.16 10.93
C ILE A 566 -0.26 5.64 10.96
N ILE A 567 -0.90 5.08 9.94
CA ILE A 567 -1.24 3.67 9.81
C ILE A 567 -0.20 2.97 8.94
N SER A 568 0.68 2.19 9.59
CA SER A 568 1.65 1.31 8.93
C SER A 568 1.20 -0.17 9.02
N ALA A 569 1.76 -1.00 8.13
CA ALA A 569 1.59 -2.45 8.08
C ALA A 569 2.83 -3.10 7.44
N THR A 570 3.03 -4.40 7.71
CA THR A 570 4.24 -5.18 7.36
C THR A 570 5.54 -4.58 7.94
N ARG A 571 6.62 -4.42 7.17
CA ARG A 571 7.89 -3.89 7.71
C ARG A 571 7.84 -2.36 7.71
N PHE A 572 8.53 -1.73 8.66
CA PHE A 572 8.61 -0.27 8.73
C PHE A 572 9.25 0.30 7.45
N LYS A 573 8.70 1.37 6.88
CA LYS A 573 9.15 1.91 5.59
C LYS A 573 9.65 3.34 5.68
N GLU A 574 10.44 3.77 4.70
CA GLU A 574 10.88 5.16 4.59
C GLU A 574 9.70 6.14 4.48
N ILE A 575 8.60 5.73 3.84
CA ILE A 575 7.38 6.53 3.71
C ILE A 575 6.70 6.80 5.07
N ASP A 576 6.80 5.86 6.03
CA ASP A 576 6.32 6.02 7.41
C ASP A 576 7.16 7.07 8.15
N ALA A 577 8.49 6.99 8.03
CA ALA A 577 9.41 7.98 8.58
C ALA A 577 9.23 9.37 7.96
N HIS A 578 8.99 9.46 6.65
CA HIS A 578 8.78 10.72 5.95
C HIS A 578 7.48 11.42 6.39
N LEU A 579 6.38 10.67 6.54
CA LEU A 579 5.13 11.18 7.12
C LEU A 579 5.35 11.70 8.55
N ALA A 580 5.94 10.88 9.42
CA ALA A 580 6.16 11.24 10.83
C ALA A 580 7.04 12.49 10.97
N LYS A 581 8.16 12.55 10.22
CA LYS A 581 9.11 13.67 10.23
C LYS A 581 8.50 14.96 9.67
N THR A 582 7.57 14.86 8.75
CA THR A 582 6.80 16.02 8.27
C THR A 582 5.82 16.52 9.33
N ILE A 583 5.08 15.64 9.99
CA ILE A 583 4.09 16.03 10.99
C ILE A 583 4.76 16.60 12.26
N GLU A 584 5.93 16.07 12.64
CA GLU A 584 6.79 16.66 13.70
C GLU A 584 7.23 18.09 13.33
N LYS A 585 7.69 18.33 12.09
CA LYS A 585 8.02 19.69 11.59
C LYS A 585 6.83 20.65 11.60
N MET A 586 5.61 20.14 11.43
CA MET A 586 4.37 20.93 11.54
C MET A 586 3.92 21.16 12.99
N ASN A 587 4.69 20.73 13.99
CA ASN A 587 4.37 20.80 15.42
C ASN A 587 2.96 20.28 15.76
N THR A 588 2.47 19.33 14.98
CA THR A 588 1.13 18.73 15.12
C THR A 588 1.27 17.35 15.74
N LYS A 589 0.35 16.97 16.63
CA LYS A 589 0.42 15.65 17.27
C LYS A 589 0.17 14.54 16.27
N PHE A 590 0.86 13.42 16.45
CA PHE A 590 0.55 12.18 15.75
C PHE A 590 0.76 10.94 16.63
N TYR A 591 0.11 9.85 16.24
CA TYR A 591 0.18 8.55 16.87
C TYR A 591 0.58 7.52 15.82
N PHE A 592 1.60 6.70 16.11
CA PHE A 592 2.05 5.67 15.17
C PHE A 592 1.35 4.34 15.48
N VAL A 593 0.61 3.83 14.52
CA VAL A 593 -0.26 2.66 14.69
C VAL A 593 0.09 1.62 13.64
N ARG A 594 0.67 0.51 14.12
CA ARG A 594 1.00 -0.65 13.32
C ARG A 594 -0.19 -1.60 13.35
N THR A 595 -0.95 -1.61 12.26
CA THR A 595 -2.15 -2.46 12.06
C THR A 595 -1.77 -3.85 11.52
N LYS A 596 -2.75 -4.75 11.36
CA LYS A 596 -2.62 -6.13 10.85
C LYS A 596 -1.76 -7.09 11.71
N ILE A 597 -1.62 -6.78 13.00
CA ILE A 597 -0.81 -7.58 13.93
C ILE A 597 -1.35 -9.01 14.10
N ASP A 598 -2.65 -9.22 13.90
CA ASP A 598 -3.27 -10.54 13.77
C ASP A 598 -2.63 -11.38 12.65
N GLN A 599 -2.30 -10.74 11.53
CA GLN A 599 -1.65 -11.38 10.38
C GLN A 599 -0.16 -11.62 10.63
N ASP A 600 0.56 -10.68 11.22
CA ASP A 600 1.99 -10.86 11.56
C ASP A 600 2.21 -12.01 12.55
N VAL A 601 1.40 -12.05 13.60
CA VAL A 601 1.44 -13.11 14.62
C VAL A 601 1.05 -14.45 14.00
N SER A 602 0.00 -14.51 13.17
CA SER A 602 -0.38 -15.73 12.45
C SER A 602 0.68 -16.20 11.46
N ASN A 603 1.36 -15.28 10.77
CA ASN A 603 2.39 -15.63 9.78
C ASN A 603 3.65 -16.19 10.44
N GLU A 604 4.15 -15.56 11.51
CA GLU A 604 5.32 -16.09 12.24
C GLU A 604 4.98 -17.40 12.98
N GLN A 605 3.71 -17.63 13.36
CA GLN A 605 3.24 -18.92 13.88
C GLN A 605 3.15 -20.01 12.80
N ARG A 606 2.74 -19.67 11.56
CA ARG A 606 2.70 -20.61 10.43
C ARG A 606 4.11 -20.99 9.95
N SER A 607 5.05 -20.05 9.90
CA SER A 607 6.42 -20.33 9.45
C SER A 607 7.27 -21.06 10.49
N LYS A 608 7.18 -20.68 11.78
CA LYS A 608 8.08 -21.15 12.84
C LYS A 608 7.33 -21.79 14.01
N PRO A 609 6.49 -22.81 13.76
CA PRO A 609 5.58 -23.36 14.78
C PRO A 609 6.29 -23.96 16.00
N ARG A 610 7.59 -24.29 15.89
CA ARG A 610 8.42 -24.82 16.98
C ARG A 610 9.01 -23.76 17.91
N SER A 611 9.26 -22.54 17.41
CA SER A 611 9.95 -21.46 18.15
C SER A 611 9.09 -20.21 18.36
N PHE A 612 7.89 -20.18 17.80
CA PHE A 612 6.92 -19.09 17.93
C PHE A 612 6.61 -18.73 19.40
N ASN A 613 6.70 -17.44 19.71
CA ASN A 613 6.26 -16.86 20.97
C ASN A 613 5.60 -15.49 20.70
N ARG A 614 4.33 -15.33 21.07
CA ARG A 614 3.54 -14.12 20.77
C ARG A 614 4.20 -12.85 21.30
N ASP A 615 4.69 -12.88 22.54
CA ASP A 615 5.22 -11.68 23.20
C ASP A 615 6.60 -11.27 22.66
N SER A 616 7.45 -12.22 22.27
CA SER A 616 8.73 -11.92 21.62
C SER A 616 8.53 -11.30 20.24
N VAL A 617 7.55 -11.80 19.46
CA VAL A 617 7.16 -11.22 18.16
C VAL A 617 6.61 -9.81 18.33
N LEU A 618 5.66 -9.59 19.26
CA LEU A 618 5.11 -8.27 19.55
C LEU A 618 6.16 -7.29 20.07
N LYS A 619 7.12 -7.74 20.89
CA LYS A 619 8.25 -6.92 21.31
C LYS A 619 9.12 -6.55 20.12
N LYS A 620 9.52 -7.52 19.29
CA LYS A 620 10.38 -7.33 18.11
C LYS A 620 9.81 -6.31 17.12
N ILE A 621 8.50 -6.34 16.86
CA ILE A 621 7.81 -5.35 16.02
C ILE A 621 7.85 -3.95 16.65
N ARG A 622 7.57 -3.84 17.96
CA ARG A 622 7.55 -2.54 18.66
C ARG A 622 8.93 -1.92 18.74
N ASP A 623 9.96 -2.72 19.02
CA ASP A 623 11.35 -2.27 19.12
C ASP A 623 11.89 -1.82 17.75
N ASP A 624 11.57 -2.53 16.66
CA ASP A 624 11.91 -2.12 15.28
C ASP A 624 11.25 -0.78 14.90
N CYS A 625 9.93 -0.66 15.07
CA CYS A 625 9.20 0.57 14.76
C CYS A 625 9.73 1.76 15.59
N SER A 626 9.97 1.54 16.88
CA SER A 626 10.51 2.57 17.78
C SER A 626 11.92 2.99 17.39
N GLY A 627 12.79 2.04 17.04
CA GLY A 627 14.16 2.30 16.62
C GLY A 627 14.26 3.00 15.26
N HIS A 628 13.33 2.77 14.34
CA HIS A 628 13.26 3.51 13.08
C HIS A 628 12.70 4.92 13.27
N LEU A 629 11.66 5.10 14.09
CA LEU A 629 11.11 6.41 14.43
C LEU A 629 12.14 7.29 15.17
N GLN A 630 12.88 6.73 16.13
CA GLN A 630 13.94 7.44 16.87
C GLN A 630 15.11 7.92 15.98
N LYS A 631 15.36 7.26 14.84
CA LYS A 631 16.35 7.72 13.83
C LYS A 631 15.82 8.84 12.94
N ALA A 632 14.49 8.90 12.73
CA ALA A 632 13.86 9.84 11.82
C ALA A 632 13.48 11.17 12.48
N LEU A 633 13.23 11.16 13.80
CA LEU A 633 12.56 12.19 14.58
C LEU A 633 13.43 12.75 15.72
N SER A 634 13.01 13.89 16.26
CA SER A 634 13.61 14.48 17.48
C SER A 634 12.97 13.94 18.77
N SER A 635 11.73 13.45 18.67
CA SER A 635 10.94 12.87 19.76
C SER A 635 10.70 11.36 19.58
N GLN A 636 10.36 10.66 20.66
CA GLN A 636 9.91 9.27 20.60
C GLN A 636 8.36 9.22 20.64
N PRO A 637 7.67 9.10 19.48
CA PRO A 637 6.22 8.98 19.46
C PRO A 637 5.77 7.61 20.01
N PRO A 638 4.55 7.52 20.56
CA PRO A 638 4.00 6.25 21.02
C PRO A 638 3.66 5.34 19.83
N VAL A 639 4.11 4.08 19.91
CA VAL A 639 3.85 3.00 18.94
C VAL A 639 2.79 2.05 19.50
N PHE A 640 1.69 1.89 18.79
CA PHE A 640 0.60 0.97 19.13
C PHE A 640 0.52 -0.17 18.13
N LEU A 641 0.52 -1.42 18.61
CA LEU A 641 0.32 -2.62 17.81
C LEU A 641 -1.16 -3.03 17.88
N VAL A 642 -1.88 -3.09 16.76
CA VAL A 642 -3.34 -3.31 16.75
C VAL A 642 -3.83 -4.31 15.70
N SER A 643 -4.94 -4.99 16.01
CA SER A 643 -5.84 -5.59 15.01
C SER A 643 -7.02 -4.64 14.79
N ASN A 644 -7.47 -4.50 13.54
CA ASN A 644 -8.70 -3.75 13.23
C ASN A 644 -9.96 -4.62 13.37
N PHE A 645 -9.81 -5.94 13.45
CA PHE A 645 -10.92 -6.88 13.70
C PHE A 645 -11.08 -7.13 15.20
N ASP A 646 -9.97 -7.29 15.92
CA ASP A 646 -9.92 -7.72 17.31
C ASP A 646 -9.65 -6.53 18.25
N VAL A 647 -10.51 -5.52 18.17
CA VAL A 647 -10.37 -4.20 18.84
C VAL A 647 -10.30 -4.24 20.38
N SER A 648 -10.60 -5.38 20.99
CA SER A 648 -10.42 -5.62 22.43
C SER A 648 -9.01 -6.12 22.82
N ASP A 649 -8.18 -6.50 21.85
CA ASP A 649 -6.87 -7.14 22.03
C ASP A 649 -5.70 -6.17 21.67
N PHE A 650 -4.46 -6.63 21.91
CA PHE A 650 -3.21 -5.93 21.65
C PHE A 650 -3.14 -4.54 22.33
N ASP A 651 -2.85 -3.47 21.57
CA ASP A 651 -2.77 -2.10 22.06
C ASP A 651 -3.97 -1.22 21.66
N PHE A 652 -5.03 -1.73 21.00
CA PHE A 652 -6.13 -0.88 20.53
C PHE A 652 -6.85 -0.14 21.70
N PRO A 653 -7.16 -0.80 22.84
CA PRO A 653 -7.70 -0.08 24.01
C PRO A 653 -6.70 0.90 24.64
N LYS A 654 -5.39 0.71 24.42
CA LYS A 654 -4.32 1.61 24.92
C LYS A 654 -4.21 2.85 24.03
N LEU A 655 -4.34 2.68 22.71
CA LEU A 655 -4.45 3.77 21.73
C LEU A 655 -5.62 4.68 22.07
N GLU A 656 -6.84 4.14 22.20
CA GLU A 656 -8.02 4.90 22.65
C GLU A 656 -7.74 5.71 23.93
N THR A 657 -7.15 5.05 24.93
CA THR A 657 -6.78 5.67 26.22
C THR A 657 -5.78 6.82 26.06
N THR A 658 -4.82 6.71 25.15
CA THR A 658 -3.82 7.75 24.89
C THR A 658 -4.39 8.92 24.08
N LEU A 659 -5.22 8.66 23.06
CA LEU A 659 -5.91 9.70 22.31
C LEU A 659 -6.76 10.58 23.23
N LEU A 660 -7.52 9.95 24.15
CA LEU A 660 -8.28 10.64 25.21
C LEU A 660 -7.40 11.49 26.12
N ARG A 661 -6.24 10.97 26.54
CA ARG A 661 -5.30 11.67 27.43
C ARG A 661 -4.84 13.00 26.85
N GLU A 662 -4.52 13.01 25.57
CA GLU A 662 -3.76 14.07 24.91
C GLU A 662 -4.60 15.02 24.06
N LEU A 663 -5.86 14.66 23.80
CA LEU A 663 -6.90 15.59 23.36
C LEU A 663 -7.10 16.75 24.35
N PRO A 664 -7.43 17.97 23.88
CA PRO A 664 -7.95 19.05 24.72
C PRO A 664 -9.20 18.60 25.47
N SER A 665 -9.29 18.92 26.76
CA SER A 665 -10.34 18.43 27.68
C SER A 665 -11.75 18.53 27.12
N HIS A 666 -12.12 19.70 26.59
CA HIS A 666 -13.44 19.97 26.02
C HIS A 666 -13.80 19.07 24.81
N LYS A 667 -12.82 18.51 24.09
CA LYS A 667 -13.06 17.54 22.99
C LYS A 667 -13.13 16.08 23.48
N ARG A 668 -12.58 15.77 24.66
CA ARG A 668 -12.46 14.39 25.15
C ARG A 668 -13.80 13.73 25.42
N HIS A 669 -14.79 14.48 25.93
CA HIS A 669 -16.13 13.94 26.15
C HIS A 669 -16.73 13.48 24.82
N LEU A 670 -16.80 14.38 23.83
CA LEU A 670 -17.30 14.08 22.49
C LEU A 670 -16.57 12.90 21.85
N PHE A 671 -15.22 12.86 21.94
CA PHE A 671 -14.44 11.74 21.42
C PHE A 671 -14.76 10.43 22.15
N MET A 672 -14.80 10.44 23.48
CA MET A 672 -15.18 9.29 24.28
C MET A 672 -16.55 8.77 23.87
N MET A 673 -17.53 9.61 23.53
CA MET A 673 -18.85 9.16 23.09
C MET A 673 -18.79 8.35 21.78
N SER A 674 -17.80 8.61 20.92
CA SER A 674 -17.58 7.87 19.65
C SER A 674 -16.81 6.55 19.80
N LEU A 675 -16.08 6.36 20.89
CA LEU A 675 -15.17 5.21 21.08
C LEU A 675 -15.90 3.89 21.36
N HIS A 676 -15.16 2.78 21.32
CA HIS A 676 -15.75 1.46 21.35
C HIS A 676 -15.71 0.80 22.72
N SER A 677 -16.90 0.47 23.22
CA SER A 677 -17.10 -0.09 24.55
C SER A 677 -16.96 -1.61 24.53
N VAL A 678 -15.79 -2.05 24.08
CA VAL A 678 -15.43 -3.45 23.80
C VAL A 678 -14.78 -4.16 24.98
N THR A 679 -14.47 -3.43 26.04
CA THR A 679 -13.97 -3.98 27.31
C THR A 679 -14.73 -3.35 28.48
N GLU A 680 -14.76 -4.03 29.63
CA GLU A 680 -15.30 -3.46 30.86
C GLU A 680 -14.67 -2.12 31.24
N THR A 681 -13.36 -1.96 30.97
CA THR A 681 -12.63 -0.70 31.18
C THR A 681 -13.14 0.41 30.26
N ALA A 682 -13.46 0.10 28.99
CA ALA A 682 -14.05 1.07 28.08
C ALA A 682 -15.50 1.42 28.46
N ILE A 683 -16.28 0.44 28.93
CA ILE A 683 -17.64 0.68 29.48
C ILE A 683 -17.54 1.60 30.71
N ALA A 684 -16.72 1.23 31.70
CA ALA A 684 -16.55 1.99 32.93
C ALA A 684 -16.01 3.41 32.66
N ARG A 685 -15.01 3.57 31.77
CA ARG A 685 -14.47 4.90 31.46
C ARG A 685 -15.46 5.75 30.68
N LYS A 686 -16.18 5.19 29.71
CA LYS A 686 -17.22 5.94 28.98
C LYS A 686 -18.34 6.34 29.95
N ARG A 687 -18.71 5.48 30.92
CA ARG A 687 -19.62 5.83 32.02
C ARG A 687 -19.07 7.03 32.76
N ASP A 688 -17.83 6.96 33.23
CA ASP A 688 -17.19 7.95 34.08
C ASP A 688 -17.04 9.33 33.39
N PHE A 689 -16.83 9.34 32.06
CA PHE A 689 -16.86 10.54 31.21
C PHE A 689 -18.23 11.21 31.15
N LEU A 690 -19.27 10.40 31.03
CA LEU A 690 -20.65 10.84 31.09
C LEU A 690 -21.06 11.15 32.51
N ARG A 691 -20.41 10.51 33.50
CA ARG A 691 -20.57 10.76 34.93
C ARG A 691 -20.33 12.23 35.25
N GLN A 692 -19.52 12.90 34.42
CA GLN A 692 -19.19 14.32 34.48
C GLN A 692 -20.06 15.22 33.59
N LYS A 693 -20.73 14.72 32.54
CA LYS A 693 -21.54 15.59 31.65
C LYS A 693 -22.78 16.11 32.33
N ILE A 694 -23.73 15.24 32.69
CA ILE A 694 -24.93 15.75 33.36
C ILE A 694 -24.59 16.35 34.73
N TRP A 695 -23.42 16.02 35.28
CA TRP A 695 -22.93 16.65 36.49
C TRP A 695 -22.92 18.18 36.31
N LEU A 696 -22.40 18.65 35.19
CA LEU A 696 -22.48 20.06 34.85
C LEU A 696 -23.95 20.49 34.57
N GLU A 697 -24.76 19.67 33.91
CA GLU A 697 -26.16 20.03 33.59
C GLU A 697 -27.09 20.22 34.80
N ALA A 698 -26.90 19.50 35.91
CA ALA A 698 -27.74 19.67 37.09
C ALA A 698 -27.16 20.56 38.17
N LEU A 699 -25.85 20.80 38.19
CA LEU A 699 -25.36 22.00 38.85
C LEU A 699 -25.98 23.23 38.16
N LYS A 700 -26.03 23.25 36.82
CA LYS A 700 -26.80 24.23 36.04
C LYS A 700 -28.30 24.22 36.37
N ALA A 701 -28.96 23.06 36.50
CA ALA A 701 -30.40 23.01 36.83
C ALA A 701 -30.71 23.52 38.26
N GLY A 702 -29.86 23.19 39.24
CA GLY A 702 -29.98 23.69 40.62
C GLY A 702 -29.70 25.19 40.72
N LEU A 703 -28.63 25.67 40.08
CA LEU A 703 -28.32 27.10 39.95
C LEU A 703 -29.48 27.86 39.29
N TRP A 704 -30.04 27.34 38.19
CA TRP A 704 -31.18 27.94 37.50
C TRP A 704 -32.44 28.01 38.39
N ALA A 705 -32.67 27.01 39.24
CA ALA A 705 -33.80 27.00 40.18
C ALA A 705 -33.70 28.04 41.31
N THR A 706 -32.53 28.69 41.49
CA THR A 706 -32.40 29.85 42.41
C THR A 706 -33.04 31.12 41.85
N ILE A 707 -33.17 31.23 40.52
CA ILE A 707 -33.77 32.40 39.85
C ILE A 707 -35.30 32.32 39.97
N PRO A 708 -35.99 33.40 40.43
CA PRO A 708 -37.45 33.45 40.44
C PRO A 708 -38.07 33.11 39.08
N LEU A 709 -39.15 32.32 39.09
CA LEU A 709 -39.83 31.75 37.90
C LEU A 709 -39.00 30.75 37.07
N GLY A 710 -37.71 30.51 37.36
CA GLY A 710 -36.84 29.65 36.55
C GLY A 710 -37.27 28.18 36.44
N GLY A 711 -37.98 27.64 37.43
CA GLY A 711 -38.30 26.21 37.54
C GLY A 711 -39.37 25.63 36.59
N LEU A 712 -40.09 26.48 35.83
CA LEU A 712 -41.36 26.11 35.18
C LEU A 712 -41.23 25.31 33.87
N VAL A 713 -40.62 24.12 33.93
CA VAL A 713 -40.40 23.24 32.76
C VAL A 713 -41.68 22.48 32.37
N ARG A 714 -42.20 22.79 31.18
CA ARG A 714 -43.55 22.37 30.71
C ARG A 714 -43.66 20.93 30.18
N ASN A 715 -42.63 20.37 29.54
CA ASN A 715 -42.71 19.04 28.92
C ASN A 715 -41.69 18.08 29.59
N LYS A 716 -42.19 16.98 30.17
CA LYS A 716 -41.47 16.18 31.19
C LYS A 716 -41.17 14.74 30.78
N MET A 717 -42.18 13.98 30.34
CA MET A 717 -42.04 12.54 30.05
C MET A 717 -41.29 12.26 28.75
N GLN A 718 -41.66 12.92 27.65
CA GLN A 718 -41.04 12.68 26.34
C GLN A 718 -39.52 12.85 26.39
N LYS A 719 -39.04 13.95 27.00
CA LYS A 719 -37.61 14.22 27.18
C LYS A 719 -36.89 13.11 27.94
N LEU A 720 -37.54 12.44 28.88
CA LEU A 720 -36.95 11.37 29.69
C LEU A 720 -36.72 10.09 28.86
N GLU A 721 -37.67 9.73 28.00
CA GLU A 721 -37.56 8.58 27.08
C GLU A 721 -36.57 8.87 25.95
N GLU A 722 -36.54 10.10 25.42
CA GLU A 722 -35.49 10.59 24.51
C GLU A 722 -34.10 10.48 25.15
N THR A 723 -33.97 10.94 26.40
CA THR A 723 -32.73 10.88 27.19
C THR A 723 -32.24 9.43 27.38
N LEU A 724 -33.09 8.50 27.84
CA LEU A 724 -32.73 7.08 27.95
C LEU A 724 -32.36 6.46 26.59
N THR A 725 -32.97 6.92 25.49
CA THR A 725 -32.71 6.40 24.13
C THR A 725 -31.41 6.92 23.55
N LEU A 726 -31.11 8.21 23.71
CA LEU A 726 -29.81 8.80 23.38
C LEU A 726 -28.70 8.08 24.15
N TYR A 727 -28.91 7.86 25.43
CA TYR A 727 -27.94 7.19 26.28
C TYR A 727 -27.76 5.72 25.95
N ARG A 728 -28.84 4.99 25.61
CA ARG A 728 -28.75 3.69 24.96
C ARG A 728 -27.85 3.74 23.72
N SER A 729 -28.04 4.71 22.82
CA SER A 729 -27.25 4.80 21.58
C SER A 729 -25.74 5.07 21.78
N TYR A 730 -25.33 5.82 22.80
CA TYR A 730 -23.94 6.30 22.91
C TYR A 730 -22.89 5.23 23.17
N PHE A 731 -23.23 4.12 23.82
CA PHE A 731 -22.39 2.93 23.66
C PHE A 731 -23.07 1.83 22.82
N GLY A 732 -24.37 1.96 22.50
CA GLY A 732 -25.00 1.21 21.42
C GLY A 732 -26.26 0.35 21.69
N LEU A 733 -26.95 0.32 22.84
CA LEU A 733 -28.21 -0.49 22.94
C LEU A 733 -29.42 0.17 22.24
N ASP A 734 -29.16 0.77 21.08
CA ASP A 734 -30.14 1.12 20.06
C ASP A 734 -30.54 -0.10 19.20
N GLU A 735 -31.62 0.05 18.44
CA GLU A 735 -32.28 -1.06 17.75
C GLU A 735 -31.34 -1.81 16.77
N ALA A 736 -30.69 -1.09 15.85
CA ALA A 736 -29.82 -1.67 14.84
C ALA A 736 -28.62 -2.41 15.45
N SER A 737 -28.01 -1.80 16.47
CA SER A 737 -26.89 -2.39 17.21
C SER A 737 -27.30 -3.66 17.97
N LEU A 738 -28.49 -3.67 18.60
CA LEU A 738 -29.08 -4.86 19.24
C LEU A 738 -29.39 -5.96 18.23
N GLU A 739 -29.89 -5.64 17.04
CA GLU A 739 -30.01 -6.61 15.96
C GLU A 739 -28.65 -7.21 15.59
N ASN A 740 -27.60 -6.40 15.57
CA ASN A 740 -26.26 -6.83 15.20
C ASN A 740 -25.60 -7.72 16.28
N ILE A 741 -25.85 -7.49 17.57
CA ILE A 741 -25.52 -8.47 18.62
C ILE A 741 -26.35 -9.76 18.46
N ALA A 742 -27.66 -9.66 18.19
CA ALA A 742 -28.52 -10.84 18.02
C ALA A 742 -28.04 -11.75 16.86
N LYS A 743 -27.58 -11.13 15.76
CA LYS A 743 -26.93 -11.80 14.62
C LYS A 743 -25.63 -12.51 15.06
N ASP A 744 -24.74 -11.82 15.79
CA ASP A 744 -23.48 -12.40 16.29
C ASP A 744 -23.71 -13.55 17.30
N PHE A 745 -24.74 -13.43 18.15
CA PHE A 745 -25.08 -14.42 19.18
C PHE A 745 -25.92 -15.59 18.63
N ASN A 746 -26.51 -15.46 17.44
CA ASN A 746 -27.46 -16.40 16.84
C ASN A 746 -28.68 -16.66 17.76
N VAL A 747 -29.30 -15.57 18.23
CA VAL A 747 -30.49 -15.53 19.09
C VAL A 747 -31.48 -14.50 18.53
N SER A 748 -32.70 -14.41 19.06
CA SER A 748 -33.64 -13.39 18.60
C SER A 748 -33.40 -12.02 19.27
N VAL A 749 -33.74 -10.92 18.58
CA VAL A 749 -33.62 -9.56 19.15
C VAL A 749 -34.54 -9.38 20.36
N ASN A 750 -35.72 -10.02 20.34
CA ASN A 750 -36.68 -9.96 21.44
C ASN A 750 -36.22 -10.73 22.68
N GLU A 751 -35.51 -11.84 22.49
CA GLU A 751 -34.84 -12.61 23.54
C GLU A 751 -33.77 -11.76 24.22
N ILE A 752 -32.85 -11.14 23.47
CA ILE A 752 -31.89 -10.16 24.04
C ILE A 752 -32.63 -9.07 24.83
N LYS A 753 -33.65 -8.43 24.23
CA LYS A 753 -34.47 -7.40 24.91
C LYS A 753 -35.19 -7.90 26.18
N ALA A 754 -35.44 -9.21 26.31
CA ALA A 754 -36.04 -9.81 27.50
C ALA A 754 -35.06 -9.99 28.67
N HIS A 755 -33.75 -9.85 28.44
CA HIS A 755 -32.73 -9.79 29.50
C HIS A 755 -32.23 -8.36 29.79
N LEU A 756 -32.37 -7.41 28.85
CA LEU A 756 -31.90 -6.03 29.02
C LEU A 756 -32.85 -5.19 29.90
N ARG A 757 -32.35 -4.81 31.08
CA ARG A 757 -33.11 -4.14 32.15
C ARG A 757 -33.57 -2.75 31.71
N SER A 758 -32.76 -2.07 30.91
CA SER A 758 -33.04 -0.73 30.35
C SER A 758 -34.25 -0.63 29.43
N LEU A 759 -34.60 -1.70 28.71
CA LEU A 759 -35.81 -1.73 27.86
C LEU A 759 -37.07 -1.99 28.68
N GLN A 760 -36.94 -2.57 29.87
CA GLN A 760 -38.06 -2.97 30.72
C GLN A 760 -38.48 -1.89 31.71
N LEU A 761 -37.60 -0.90 31.99
CA LEU A 761 -37.81 0.22 32.94
C LEU A 761 -39.22 0.87 32.91
N PHE A 762 -39.87 0.98 31.75
CA PHE A 762 -41.17 1.65 31.63
C PHE A 762 -42.37 0.71 31.39
N THR A 763 -42.17 -0.61 31.49
CA THR A 763 -43.27 -1.59 31.37
C THR A 763 -44.18 -1.57 32.61
N LYS A 764 -45.45 -1.96 32.44
CA LYS A 764 -46.44 -1.98 33.53
C LYS A 764 -46.40 -3.30 34.28
N ASN A 765 -46.21 -3.24 35.59
CA ASN A 765 -46.67 -4.26 36.52
C ASN A 765 -48.06 -3.87 37.07
N ASN A 766 -48.68 -4.76 37.87
CA ASN A 766 -50.08 -4.62 38.30
C ASN A 766 -50.32 -3.51 39.34
N ASP A 767 -49.32 -3.20 40.17
CA ASP A 767 -49.33 -2.03 41.05
C ASP A 767 -48.89 -0.75 40.32
N MET A 768 -49.19 0.41 40.93
CA MET A 768 -48.84 1.76 40.44
C MET A 768 -47.45 1.77 39.79
N SER A 769 -47.43 1.92 38.46
CA SER A 769 -46.26 1.54 37.68
C SER A 769 -45.04 2.41 38.01
N PHE A 770 -43.84 1.91 37.73
CA PHE A 770 -42.61 2.68 37.92
C PHE A 770 -42.69 4.08 37.30
N LYS A 771 -43.26 4.16 36.08
CA LYS A 771 -43.53 5.39 35.34
C LYS A 771 -44.47 6.36 36.07
N GLU A 772 -45.46 5.86 36.81
CA GLU A 772 -46.40 6.65 37.62
C GLU A 772 -45.78 7.13 38.95
N LYS A 773 -45.06 6.25 39.67
CA LYS A 773 -44.33 6.63 40.89
C LYS A 773 -43.34 7.76 40.59
N LEU A 774 -42.58 7.61 39.50
CA LEU A 774 -41.63 8.60 39.01
C LEU A 774 -42.31 9.94 38.64
N LEU A 775 -43.45 9.90 37.95
CA LEU A 775 -44.19 11.10 37.54
C LEU A 775 -44.64 11.95 38.75
N LYS A 776 -45.18 11.31 39.80
CA LYS A 776 -45.60 12.01 41.03
C LYS A 776 -44.46 12.75 41.73
N TYR A 777 -43.26 12.15 41.77
CA TYR A 777 -42.09 12.80 42.34
C TYR A 777 -41.55 13.92 41.43
N ILE A 778 -41.60 13.75 40.11
CA ILE A 778 -41.32 14.84 39.14
C ILE A 778 -42.24 16.03 39.42
N GLU A 779 -43.53 15.79 39.63
CA GLU A 779 -44.52 16.82 39.91
C GLU A 779 -44.24 17.54 41.24
N TYR A 780 -44.08 16.80 42.34
CA TYR A 780 -43.78 17.35 43.66
C TYR A 780 -42.59 18.32 43.65
N ILE A 781 -41.43 17.93 43.13
CA ILE A 781 -40.26 18.83 43.06
C ILE A 781 -40.51 20.04 42.14
N SER A 782 -41.30 19.88 41.08
CA SER A 782 -41.57 20.99 40.15
C SER A 782 -42.43 22.10 40.77
N CYS A 783 -43.10 21.84 41.90
CA CYS A 783 -43.85 22.85 42.64
C CYS A 783 -42.97 23.75 43.53
N VAL A 784 -41.71 23.36 43.77
CA VAL A 784 -40.75 24.16 44.56
C VAL A 784 -40.00 25.11 43.64
N THR A 785 -39.99 26.42 43.95
CA THR A 785 -39.34 27.45 43.12
C THR A 785 -38.61 28.48 43.98
N GLY A 786 -37.36 28.79 43.63
CA GLY A 786 -36.54 29.80 44.30
C GLY A 786 -35.80 29.28 45.55
N GLY A 787 -34.66 29.90 45.84
CA GLY A 787 -33.86 29.62 47.03
C GLY A 787 -33.09 28.28 47.01
N PRO A 788 -32.34 27.97 48.09
CA PRO A 788 -31.42 26.83 48.13
C PRO A 788 -32.12 25.47 48.16
N LEU A 789 -33.35 25.38 48.71
CA LEU A 789 -34.14 24.15 48.70
C LEU A 789 -34.55 23.75 47.28
N ALA A 790 -34.99 24.72 46.45
CA ALA A 790 -35.27 24.45 45.04
C ALA A 790 -34.01 23.98 44.29
N SER A 791 -32.86 24.63 44.54
CA SER A 791 -31.57 24.21 43.98
C SER A 791 -31.25 22.74 44.28
N GLY A 792 -31.22 22.35 45.56
CA GLY A 792 -30.92 20.99 45.99
C GLY A 792 -31.89 19.93 45.48
N LEU A 793 -33.18 20.26 45.35
CA LEU A 793 -34.17 19.34 44.79
C LEU A 793 -34.03 19.16 43.27
N TYR A 794 -33.83 20.23 42.50
CA TYR A 794 -33.68 20.15 41.03
C TYR A 794 -32.37 19.45 40.63
N PHE A 795 -31.33 19.68 41.42
CA PHE A 795 -30.06 18.93 41.46
C PHE A 795 -30.32 17.43 41.64
N ARG A 796 -30.93 17.00 42.77
CA ARG A 796 -31.12 15.58 43.10
C ARG A 796 -32.02 14.87 42.10
N LYS A 797 -33.11 15.53 41.69
CA LYS A 797 -34.07 15.11 40.66
C LYS A 797 -33.36 14.73 39.36
N THR A 798 -32.47 15.60 38.89
CA THR A 798 -31.77 15.38 37.63
C THR A 798 -30.67 14.31 37.79
N TYR A 799 -30.14 14.12 39.01
CA TYR A 799 -29.17 13.08 39.33
C TYR A 799 -29.76 11.70 39.25
N TYR A 800 -30.44 11.30 40.32
CA TYR A 800 -30.48 9.89 40.71
C TYR A 800 -31.16 9.05 39.62
N TRP A 801 -32.06 9.64 38.85
CA TRP A 801 -32.72 9.00 37.71
C TRP A 801 -31.83 8.80 36.50
N GLN A 802 -31.15 9.84 36.04
CA GLN A 802 -30.28 9.68 34.87
C GLN A 802 -29.05 8.85 35.22
N SER A 803 -28.57 8.87 36.48
CA SER A 803 -27.58 7.88 36.92
C SER A 803 -28.17 6.48 36.98
N LEU A 804 -29.27 6.24 37.70
CA LEU A 804 -29.89 4.92 37.81
C LEU A 804 -30.11 4.29 36.44
N PHE A 805 -30.74 5.05 35.53
CA PHE A 805 -31.15 4.62 34.20
C PHE A 805 -30.08 3.82 33.50
N ILE A 806 -28.83 4.07 33.85
CA ILE A 806 -27.70 3.93 32.97
C ILE A 806 -26.43 3.47 33.71
N ASP A 807 -26.31 3.61 35.03
CA ASP A 807 -25.63 2.59 35.84
C ASP A 807 -26.36 1.23 35.59
N THR A 808 -27.69 1.24 35.34
CA THR A 808 -28.44 0.11 34.76
C THR A 808 -27.94 -0.28 33.38
N VAL A 809 -27.95 0.63 32.39
CA VAL A 809 -27.55 0.21 31.04
C VAL A 809 -26.04 -0.09 30.93
N ALA A 810 -25.18 0.43 31.81
CA ALA A 810 -23.78 0.01 31.96
C ALA A 810 -23.63 -1.35 32.65
N SER A 811 -24.69 -1.87 33.28
CA SER A 811 -24.81 -3.28 33.65
C SER A 811 -25.20 -4.13 32.44
N ASP A 812 -26.29 -3.77 31.74
CA ASP A 812 -26.74 -4.43 30.49
C ASP A 812 -25.55 -4.58 29.49
N ALA A 813 -24.75 -3.52 29.39
CA ALA A 813 -23.48 -3.42 28.68
C ALA A 813 -22.43 -4.50 29.00
N LYS A 814 -22.22 -4.76 30.29
CA LYS A 814 -21.20 -5.68 30.80
C LYS A 814 -21.65 -7.11 30.59
N SER A 815 -22.90 -7.42 30.89
CA SER A 815 -23.49 -8.74 30.64
C SER A 815 -23.34 -9.13 29.17
N LEU A 816 -23.56 -8.20 28.23
CA LEU A 816 -23.34 -8.41 26.79
C LEU A 816 -21.87 -8.54 26.34
N LEU A 817 -20.88 -8.48 27.24
CA LEU A 817 -19.51 -8.92 26.93
C LEU A 817 -19.33 -10.43 27.11
N ASN A 818 -20.11 -11.08 27.98
CA ASN A 818 -20.04 -12.52 28.22
C ASN A 818 -21.33 -13.22 27.77
N LYS A 819 -21.29 -13.79 26.55
CA LYS A 819 -22.45 -14.46 25.93
C LYS A 819 -23.02 -15.59 26.80
N GLU A 820 -22.17 -16.41 27.40
CA GLU A 820 -22.60 -17.60 28.14
C GLU A 820 -23.30 -17.22 29.44
N GLU A 821 -22.76 -16.25 30.16
CA GLU A 821 -23.36 -15.67 31.37
C GLU A 821 -24.68 -14.96 31.06
N PHE A 822 -24.72 -14.11 30.04
CA PHE A 822 -25.92 -13.38 29.61
C PHE A 822 -27.11 -14.28 29.27
N LEU A 823 -26.87 -15.40 28.57
CA LEU A 823 -27.90 -16.36 28.20
C LEU A 823 -28.25 -17.37 29.30
N SER A 824 -27.55 -17.32 30.46
CA SER A 824 -27.82 -18.18 31.62
C SER A 824 -28.73 -17.55 32.67
N GLU A 825 -28.84 -16.22 32.73
CA GLU A 825 -29.81 -15.52 33.59
C GLU A 825 -31.25 -15.80 33.14
N LYS A 826 -32.23 -15.77 34.07
CA LYS A 826 -33.64 -15.87 33.68
C LYS A 826 -34.18 -14.51 33.23
N PRO A 827 -35.02 -14.43 32.18
CA PRO A 827 -35.71 -13.20 31.82
C PRO A 827 -36.44 -12.58 33.01
N GLY A 828 -36.14 -11.32 33.32
CA GLY A 828 -36.75 -10.57 34.42
C GLY A 828 -36.34 -10.96 35.85
N SER A 829 -35.45 -11.93 36.09
CA SER A 829 -35.13 -12.35 37.47
C SER A 829 -34.38 -11.32 38.31
N CYS A 830 -33.90 -10.21 37.72
CA CYS A 830 -33.30 -9.08 38.44
C CYS A 830 -34.26 -7.90 38.65
N LEU A 831 -35.55 -8.03 38.31
CA LEU A 831 -36.57 -7.02 38.62
C LEU A 831 -37.03 -7.06 40.09
N SER A 832 -36.74 -8.15 40.82
CA SER A 832 -37.00 -8.30 42.27
C SER A 832 -36.20 -7.32 43.13
N ASP A 833 -35.00 -6.96 42.67
CA ASP A 833 -34.00 -6.27 43.49
C ASP A 833 -34.05 -4.74 43.29
N LEU A 834 -34.68 -4.30 42.19
CA LEU A 834 -34.91 -2.87 41.90
C LEU A 834 -35.72 -2.16 42.99
N PRO A 835 -36.84 -2.72 43.52
CA PRO A 835 -37.62 -2.11 44.59
C PRO A 835 -36.82 -1.75 45.85
N GLU A 836 -36.03 -2.66 46.42
CA GLU A 836 -35.29 -2.40 47.68
C GLU A 836 -34.25 -1.27 47.51
N TYR A 837 -33.56 -1.25 46.37
CA TYR A 837 -32.63 -0.17 46.01
C TYR A 837 -33.35 1.18 45.83
N TRP A 838 -34.63 1.14 45.44
CA TRP A 838 -35.47 2.32 45.21
C TRP A 838 -36.18 2.84 46.45
N GLU A 839 -36.58 2.00 47.40
CA GLU A 839 -37.18 2.44 48.66
C GLU A 839 -36.12 3.22 49.45
N THR A 840 -34.94 2.63 49.66
CA THR A 840 -33.75 3.30 50.21
C THR A 840 -33.40 4.59 49.45
N GLY A 841 -33.57 4.60 48.12
CA GLY A 841 -33.25 5.73 47.25
C GLY A 841 -34.30 6.86 47.19
N MET A 842 -35.54 6.63 47.64
CA MET A 842 -36.58 7.67 47.78
C MET A 842 -36.77 8.17 49.21
N GLU A 843 -36.24 7.45 50.21
CA GLU A 843 -36.18 7.90 51.60
C GLU A 843 -35.09 8.98 51.85
N LEU A 844 -34.16 9.19 50.90
CA LEU A 844 -32.93 10.01 51.05
C LEU A 844 -32.97 11.45 50.49
#